data_AF-A0A954HZW5-F1
#
_entry.id   AF-A0A954HZW5-F1
#
_cell.length_a   1.000
_cell.length_b   1.000
_cell.length_c   1.000
_cell.angle_alpha   90.00
_cell.angle_beta   90.00
_cell.angle_gamma   90.00
#
_symmetry.space_group_name_H-M   'P 1'
#
loop_
_entity.id
_entity.type
_entity.pdbx_description
1 polymer ?
#
loop_
_entity_poly.entity_id
_entity_poly.type
_entity_poly.pdbx_seq_one_letter_code
_entity_poly.pdbx_strand_id
1 'polypeptide(L)'
;LDPLLVTDCDRLLIRAADGSEPVLILRGRPSQASGNRHVVLRGGVLQLQGLHVLAAAAVANEPGTVFGVEGGTLHLSDCSVTVPDGAGPAIVGSVTESSQHDYPSRVLVEHCLIRGPRATAISARGPQIDVVIGGSLLASDSSPLIVAENLPAPPAKEDPAAKPEGQSSKTSEEADASDQSSDKAAPALPLAVRVYGSVLTTSSDALRLKQAPGDSIRRGTLQLRRSICLGRGSESATLVSLTEWPTRGTSVSGQARIAGLTWKQDRSWLAGWPTLTRISDADAQTVDDWRTYWGAPLETGSYSADAVRITDSAAEVRSDQLSPLAALVPAEVTQGTPLGPVEPLPAPPQKLIDQHQLLSGRPALPESFSDLPDAQETLQYDLRGLKQNLNELLNGPGVPDGSYVVFTGLGLVNIPPLHLHGKNLTLEFQQSGDGAPFTLRPDAAKGDIPEASIIVDGGRLNLIGARVQASPTRSREIPLQLVLVRDGEFTARYCQFEGSPAVNDPDRALVEWRQSKDAVSRTFTYIADCQFVGSQPLLAADVDRRLLVVRNCLFASHGDGLLLRSRVGAAPVDRAHEGEAELEHNTVLFGGNALRFAGLAAGRRDPAVRVVSTACVFAPAPGPTIETATLLKHPEAMDAGNLFDWWEKRNGYAASIKRYRAAKEPGGGSEQSFNGDWVAFWGRDHVDGPITGPNGVLTSTILTSIANLSPPSVALSRSCAGAAGAPDGTAIGIRTDGVGPLARPKSTAPRAAGTPKPNAPGATPPVKRTGIDF
;
A
#
# COMPACT_ATOMS: atom_id res chain seq x y z
N LEU A 1 -6.97 2.54 -10.44
CA LEU A 1 -8.17 2.11 -11.22
C LEU A 1 -8.87 1.02 -10.43
N ASP A 2 -10.21 1.07 -10.37
CA ASP A 2 -11.01 -0.05 -9.88
C ASP A 2 -10.92 -1.24 -10.85
N PRO A 3 -11.19 -2.48 -10.40
CA PRO A 3 -11.29 -3.65 -11.28
C PRO A 3 -12.16 -3.36 -12.51
N LEU A 4 -11.56 -3.43 -13.69
CA LEU A 4 -12.20 -3.26 -14.98
C LEU A 4 -12.38 -4.64 -15.60
N LEU A 5 -13.63 -5.12 -15.63
CA LEU A 5 -14.03 -6.28 -16.42
C LEU A 5 -14.67 -5.80 -17.71
N VAL A 6 -14.09 -6.17 -18.84
CA VAL A 6 -14.62 -5.87 -20.17
C VAL A 6 -15.13 -7.17 -20.80
N THR A 7 -16.38 -7.17 -21.21
CA THR A 7 -17.01 -8.26 -21.98
C THR A 7 -17.37 -7.77 -23.38
N ASP A 8 -17.64 -8.70 -24.29
CA ASP A 8 -18.19 -8.40 -25.63
C ASP A 8 -17.32 -7.43 -26.46
N CYS A 9 -15.99 -7.55 -26.31
CA CYS A 9 -15.03 -6.71 -27.00
C CYS A 9 -13.96 -7.58 -27.69
N ASP A 10 -13.96 -7.57 -29.02
CA ASP A 10 -13.01 -8.36 -29.82
C ASP A 10 -11.56 -7.90 -29.64
N ARG A 11 -11.36 -6.59 -29.42
CA ARG A 11 -10.04 -6.00 -29.23
C ARG A 11 -10.12 -4.74 -28.36
N LEU A 12 -9.39 -4.77 -27.24
CA LEU A 12 -9.18 -3.63 -26.36
C LEU A 12 -7.73 -3.17 -26.47
N LEU A 13 -7.50 -1.95 -26.98
CA LEU A 13 -6.19 -1.31 -27.03
C LEU A 13 -6.10 -0.20 -25.98
N ILE A 14 -5.14 -0.29 -25.08
CA ILE A 14 -4.78 0.78 -24.14
C ILE A 14 -3.36 1.23 -24.48
N ARG A 15 -3.22 2.48 -24.93
CA ARG A 15 -1.95 3.01 -25.44
C ARG A 15 -1.64 4.37 -24.84
N ALA A 16 -0.37 4.61 -24.53
CA ALA A 16 0.14 5.93 -24.19
C ALA A 16 0.07 6.90 -25.37
N ALA A 17 -0.27 8.16 -25.11
CA ALA A 17 -0.18 9.19 -26.15
C ALA A 17 1.28 9.37 -26.60
N ASP A 18 1.49 9.73 -27.86
CA ASP A 18 2.84 9.91 -28.40
C ASP A 18 3.61 10.99 -27.62
N GLY A 19 4.84 10.66 -27.22
CA GLY A 19 5.69 11.53 -26.40
C GLY A 19 5.26 11.64 -24.93
N SER A 20 4.23 10.90 -24.50
CA SER A 20 3.85 10.81 -23.09
C SER A 20 4.39 9.53 -22.45
N GLU A 21 4.71 9.60 -21.15
CA GLU A 21 5.13 8.47 -20.32
C GLU A 21 4.13 8.27 -19.19
N PRO A 22 2.89 7.82 -19.48
CA PRO A 22 1.85 7.72 -18.47
C PRO A 22 2.19 6.60 -17.47
N VAL A 23 2.08 6.93 -16.19
CA VAL A 23 2.20 5.97 -15.09
C VAL A 23 0.82 5.63 -14.54
N LEU A 24 0.41 4.37 -14.74
CA LEU A 24 -0.81 3.78 -14.20
C LEU A 24 -0.53 3.18 -12.83
N ILE A 25 -1.21 3.70 -11.81
CA ILE A 25 -1.17 3.16 -10.45
C ILE A 25 -2.40 2.27 -10.23
N LEU A 26 -2.18 0.98 -10.07
CA LEU A 26 -3.20 -0.02 -9.81
C LEU A 26 -3.13 -0.42 -8.33
N ARG A 27 -4.21 -0.16 -7.59
CA ARG A 27 -4.31 -0.45 -6.15
C ARG A 27 -5.28 -1.60 -5.92
N GLY A 28 -4.81 -2.70 -5.33
CA GLY A 28 -5.69 -3.78 -4.88
C GLY A 28 -6.65 -3.31 -3.80
N ARG A 29 -7.93 -3.74 -3.85
CA ARG A 29 -8.86 -3.52 -2.75
C ARG A 29 -8.75 -4.70 -1.78
N PRO A 30 -8.52 -4.49 -0.48
CA PRO A 30 -8.34 -5.58 0.48
C PRO A 30 -9.61 -6.41 0.74
N SER A 31 -10.80 -5.90 0.43
CA SER A 31 -12.07 -6.44 0.95
C SER A 31 -12.91 -7.27 -0.01
N GLN A 32 -12.52 -7.47 -1.27
CA GLN A 32 -13.32 -8.25 -2.21
C GLN A 32 -12.83 -9.69 -2.34
N ALA A 33 -13.62 -10.64 -1.82
CA ALA A 33 -13.42 -12.07 -1.93
C ALA A 33 -13.39 -12.60 -3.38
N SER A 34 -13.86 -11.81 -4.35
CA SER A 34 -13.72 -12.11 -5.77
C SER A 34 -12.35 -11.67 -6.26
N GLY A 35 -11.42 -12.62 -6.33
CA GLY A 35 -10.06 -12.56 -6.90
C GLY A 35 -9.58 -11.20 -7.43
N ASN A 36 -8.50 -10.72 -6.84
CA ASN A 36 -7.94 -9.39 -7.05
C ASN A 36 -7.47 -9.19 -8.51
N ARG A 37 -8.37 -8.74 -9.39
CA ARG A 37 -8.17 -8.61 -10.84
C ARG A 37 -8.29 -7.14 -11.24
N HIS A 38 -7.27 -6.56 -11.87
CA HIS A 38 -7.30 -5.14 -12.22
C HIS A 38 -7.94 -4.87 -13.58
N VAL A 39 -7.44 -5.47 -14.66
CA VAL A 39 -8.04 -5.34 -15.99
C VAL A 39 -8.18 -6.72 -16.60
N VAL A 40 -9.41 -7.14 -16.86
CA VAL A 40 -9.71 -8.45 -17.45
C VAL A 40 -10.61 -8.28 -18.66
N LEU A 41 -10.21 -8.87 -19.79
CA LEU A 41 -11.01 -8.95 -21.00
C LEU A 41 -11.54 -10.38 -21.17
N ARG A 42 -12.84 -10.56 -21.44
CA ARG A 42 -13.43 -11.86 -21.81
C ARG A 42 -13.53 -11.98 -23.32
N GLY A 43 -12.84 -12.94 -23.90
CA GLY A 43 -12.71 -13.07 -25.35
C GLY A 43 -11.70 -12.10 -25.95
N GLY A 44 -11.32 -12.29 -27.22
CA GLY A 44 -10.66 -11.25 -28.00
C GLY A 44 -9.17 -10.99 -27.69
N VAL A 45 -8.74 -9.75 -27.89
CA VAL A 45 -7.33 -9.32 -27.79
C VAL A 45 -7.19 -8.11 -26.86
N LEU A 46 -6.46 -8.27 -25.76
CA LEU A 46 -6.05 -7.14 -24.91
C LEU A 46 -4.63 -6.71 -25.30
N GLN A 47 -4.49 -5.47 -25.79
CA GLN A 47 -3.20 -4.89 -26.16
C GLN A 47 -2.88 -3.68 -25.29
N LEU A 48 -1.68 -3.68 -24.69
CA LEU A 48 -1.14 -2.57 -23.89
C LEU A 48 0.14 -2.06 -24.55
N GLN A 49 0.21 -0.75 -24.83
CA GLN A 49 1.34 -0.15 -25.52
C GLN A 49 1.87 1.12 -24.85
N GLY A 50 3.17 1.18 -24.56
CA GLY A 50 3.84 2.39 -24.06
C GLY A 50 3.48 2.76 -22.62
N LEU A 51 2.95 1.82 -21.82
CA LEU A 51 2.43 2.12 -20.48
C LEU A 51 3.45 1.78 -19.39
N HIS A 52 3.58 2.66 -18.40
CA HIS A 52 4.26 2.35 -17.16
C HIS A 52 3.22 2.00 -16.09
N VAL A 53 3.38 0.89 -15.40
CA VAL A 53 2.39 0.34 -14.47
C VAL A 53 3.05 0.05 -13.14
N LEU A 54 2.49 0.61 -12.08
CA LEU A 54 2.82 0.30 -10.70
C LEU A 54 1.62 -0.45 -10.11
N ALA A 55 1.80 -1.75 -9.88
CA ALA A 55 0.70 -2.63 -9.44
C ALA A 55 0.91 -3.06 -7.99
N ALA A 56 0.12 -2.52 -7.07
CA ALA A 56 0.03 -3.03 -5.71
C ALA A 56 -0.89 -4.26 -5.69
N ALA A 57 -0.31 -5.44 -5.59
CA ALA A 57 -1.08 -6.66 -5.36
C ALA A 57 -1.75 -6.63 -3.97
N ALA A 58 -2.92 -7.24 -3.84
CA ALA A 58 -3.60 -7.36 -2.55
C ALA A 58 -2.71 -8.09 -1.54
N VAL A 59 -2.90 -7.76 -0.26
CA VAL A 59 -2.24 -8.40 0.88
C VAL A 59 -2.68 -9.88 1.06
N ALA A 60 -3.63 -10.36 0.26
CA ALA A 60 -4.10 -11.74 0.29
C ALA A 60 -3.01 -12.73 -0.16
N ASN A 61 -3.11 -13.98 0.33
CA ASN A 61 -2.20 -15.07 -0.05
C ASN A 61 -2.39 -15.52 -1.50
N GLU A 62 -3.51 -15.19 -2.14
CA GLU A 62 -3.78 -15.54 -3.52
C GLU A 62 -3.17 -14.51 -4.49
N PRO A 63 -2.54 -14.97 -5.59
CA PRO A 63 -1.94 -14.06 -6.55
C PRO A 63 -3.00 -13.21 -7.27
N GLY A 64 -2.89 -11.89 -7.15
CA GLY A 64 -3.72 -10.95 -7.90
C GLY A 64 -3.29 -10.89 -9.37
N THR A 65 -4.24 -10.76 -10.29
CA THR A 65 -3.95 -10.59 -11.74
C THR A 65 -3.97 -9.12 -12.12
N VAL A 66 -2.88 -8.60 -12.68
CA VAL A 66 -2.79 -7.23 -13.16
C VAL A 66 -3.53 -7.08 -14.50
N PHE A 67 -3.13 -7.86 -15.50
CA PHE A 67 -3.78 -7.90 -16.81
C PHE A 67 -4.20 -9.32 -17.14
N GLY A 68 -5.47 -9.52 -17.46
CA GLY A 68 -6.07 -10.83 -17.72
C GLY A 68 -6.83 -10.89 -19.03
N VAL A 69 -6.78 -12.04 -19.71
CA VAL A 69 -7.68 -12.38 -20.83
C VAL A 69 -8.28 -13.75 -20.60
N GLU A 70 -9.61 -13.85 -20.57
CA GLU A 70 -10.35 -15.11 -20.49
C GLU A 70 -10.74 -15.55 -21.91
N GLY A 71 -9.94 -16.42 -22.52
CA GLY A 71 -10.14 -16.99 -23.86
C GLY A 71 -9.73 -16.04 -24.98
N GLY A 72 -8.42 -15.78 -25.14
CA GLY A 72 -7.95 -14.83 -26.16
C GLY A 72 -6.44 -14.59 -26.17
N THR A 73 -6.05 -13.39 -26.62
CA THR A 73 -4.64 -12.97 -26.72
C THR A 73 -4.33 -11.78 -25.81
N LEU A 74 -3.25 -11.87 -25.04
CA LEU A 74 -2.65 -10.74 -24.33
C LEU A 74 -1.39 -10.26 -25.08
N HIS A 75 -1.32 -8.97 -25.38
CA HIS A 75 -0.18 -8.35 -26.04
C HIS A 75 0.32 -7.15 -25.23
N LEU A 76 1.57 -7.22 -24.78
CA LEU A 76 2.29 -6.16 -24.08
C LEU A 76 3.45 -5.68 -24.97
N SER A 77 3.47 -4.40 -25.33
CA SER A 77 4.54 -3.81 -26.16
C SER A 77 5.03 -2.51 -25.55
N ASP A 78 6.34 -2.31 -25.41
CA ASP A 78 6.92 -1.06 -24.88
C ASP A 78 6.38 -0.67 -23.49
N CYS A 79 6.08 -1.66 -22.66
CA CYS A 79 5.49 -1.44 -21.33
C CYS A 79 6.51 -1.70 -20.21
N SER A 80 6.34 -1.03 -19.08
CA SER A 80 7.04 -1.39 -17.85
C SER A 80 6.04 -1.70 -16.75
N VAL A 81 6.15 -2.85 -16.09
CA VAL A 81 5.31 -3.22 -14.94
C VAL A 81 6.20 -3.49 -13.74
N THR A 82 6.02 -2.71 -12.68
CA THR A 82 6.71 -2.92 -11.40
C THR A 82 5.69 -3.30 -10.33
N VAL A 83 5.87 -4.46 -9.71
CA VAL A 83 5.19 -4.90 -8.49
C VAL A 83 6.12 -4.58 -7.32
N PRO A 84 5.80 -3.60 -6.46
CA PRO A 84 6.69 -3.16 -5.39
C PRO A 84 6.86 -4.19 -4.27
N ASP A 85 7.89 -4.01 -3.46
CA ASP A 85 8.05 -4.73 -2.20
C ASP A 85 6.84 -4.50 -1.27
N GLY A 86 6.46 -5.52 -0.50
CA GLY A 86 5.29 -5.48 0.40
C GLY A 86 3.95 -5.80 -0.27
N ALA A 87 3.88 -5.81 -1.60
CA ALA A 87 2.72 -6.34 -2.33
C ALA A 87 2.62 -7.87 -2.13
N GLY A 88 1.38 -8.40 -2.10
CA GLY A 88 1.17 -9.84 -2.17
C GLY A 88 1.66 -10.45 -3.50
N PRO A 89 1.53 -11.77 -3.68
CA PRO A 89 1.83 -12.40 -4.96
C PRO A 89 1.02 -11.76 -6.10
N ALA A 90 1.65 -11.59 -7.26
CA ALA A 90 1.01 -10.97 -8.43
C ALA A 90 1.28 -11.78 -9.69
N ILE A 91 0.32 -11.82 -10.60
CA ILE A 91 0.47 -12.29 -11.98
C ILE A 91 0.31 -11.07 -12.88
N VAL A 92 1.37 -10.66 -13.56
CA VAL A 92 1.35 -9.44 -14.38
C VAL A 92 0.50 -9.62 -15.63
N GLY A 93 0.75 -10.68 -16.41
CA GLY A 93 -0.08 -11.07 -17.54
C GLY A 93 -0.67 -12.46 -17.34
N SER A 94 -1.99 -12.59 -17.46
CA SER A 94 -2.69 -13.86 -17.36
C SER A 94 -3.55 -14.09 -18.59
N VAL A 95 -3.48 -15.28 -19.18
CA VAL A 95 -4.43 -15.74 -20.18
C VAL A 95 -4.98 -17.08 -19.75
N THR A 96 -6.28 -17.18 -19.55
CA THR A 96 -6.96 -18.41 -19.12
C THR A 96 -7.99 -18.82 -20.15
N GLU A 97 -8.24 -20.11 -20.29
CA GLU A 97 -9.34 -20.62 -21.10
C GLU A 97 -10.69 -20.02 -20.69
N SER A 98 -11.57 -19.80 -21.67
CA SER A 98 -12.97 -19.46 -21.46
C SER A 98 -13.83 -20.62 -21.91
N SER A 99 -14.81 -21.03 -21.09
CA SER A 99 -15.78 -22.05 -21.48
C SER A 99 -16.67 -21.65 -22.66
N GLN A 100 -16.69 -20.35 -23.00
CA GLN A 100 -17.53 -19.80 -24.06
C GLN A 100 -16.81 -19.74 -25.42
N HIS A 101 -15.49 -19.73 -25.45
CA HIS A 101 -14.73 -19.48 -26.68
C HIS A 101 -13.53 -20.42 -26.83
N ASP A 102 -13.40 -21.04 -28.01
CA ASP A 102 -12.31 -21.95 -28.36
C ASP A 102 -11.08 -21.19 -28.90
N TYR A 103 -10.72 -20.09 -28.25
CA TYR A 103 -9.54 -19.32 -28.64
C TYR A 103 -8.27 -19.89 -27.99
N PRO A 104 -7.16 -20.00 -28.74
CA PRO A 104 -5.88 -20.36 -28.15
C PRO A 104 -5.44 -19.28 -27.14
N SER A 105 -4.86 -19.71 -26.03
CA SER A 105 -4.31 -18.84 -25.01
C SER A 105 -2.95 -18.29 -25.47
N ARG A 106 -2.95 -17.08 -26.03
CA ARG A 106 -1.75 -16.47 -26.61
C ARG A 106 -1.24 -15.30 -25.79
N VAL A 107 0.07 -15.24 -25.59
CA VAL A 107 0.73 -14.13 -24.92
C VAL A 107 1.90 -13.65 -25.77
N LEU A 108 1.93 -12.35 -26.06
CA LEU A 108 3.05 -11.67 -26.72
C LEU A 108 3.57 -10.56 -25.80
N VAL A 109 4.86 -10.61 -25.47
CA VAL A 109 5.55 -9.59 -24.67
C VAL A 109 6.74 -9.09 -25.46
N GLU A 110 6.72 -7.82 -25.87
CA GLU A 110 7.74 -7.20 -26.69
C GLU A 110 8.27 -5.94 -26.02
N HIS A 111 9.60 -5.82 -25.93
CA HIS A 111 10.27 -4.63 -25.41
C HIS A 111 9.76 -4.17 -24.02
N CYS A 112 9.52 -5.13 -23.12
CA CYS A 112 8.93 -4.85 -21.81
C CYS A 112 9.92 -5.02 -20.64
N LEU A 113 9.71 -4.25 -19.57
CA LEU A 113 10.33 -4.46 -18.27
C LEU A 113 9.27 -4.94 -17.27
N ILE A 114 9.32 -6.20 -16.83
CA ILE A 114 8.40 -6.73 -15.82
C ILE A 114 9.20 -7.18 -14.60
N ARG A 115 8.93 -6.58 -13.43
CA ARG A 115 9.70 -6.86 -12.22
C ARG A 115 8.90 -6.82 -10.93
N GLY A 116 9.33 -7.59 -9.94
CA GLY A 116 8.86 -7.50 -8.55
C GLY A 116 9.16 -8.76 -7.74
N PRO A 117 9.29 -8.68 -6.40
CA PRO A 117 9.82 -9.78 -5.59
C PRO A 117 8.93 -11.02 -5.63
N ARG A 118 7.61 -10.84 -5.70
CA ARG A 118 6.61 -11.92 -5.70
C ARG A 118 5.80 -11.95 -7.00
N ALA A 119 6.36 -11.44 -8.10
CA ALA A 119 5.66 -11.30 -9.37
C ALA A 119 5.92 -12.49 -10.31
N THR A 120 4.85 -13.20 -10.68
CA THR A 120 4.83 -14.01 -11.88
C THR A 120 4.63 -13.09 -13.08
N ALA A 121 5.57 -13.08 -14.03
CA ALA A 121 5.47 -12.20 -15.19
C ALA A 121 4.31 -12.63 -16.09
N ILE A 122 4.25 -13.91 -16.44
CA ILE A 122 3.22 -14.45 -17.35
C ILE A 122 2.65 -15.77 -16.81
N SER A 123 1.32 -15.90 -16.84
CA SER A 123 0.60 -17.15 -16.60
C SER A 123 -0.31 -17.44 -17.78
N ALA A 124 -0.16 -18.59 -18.41
CA ALA A 124 -1.02 -19.03 -19.51
C ALA A 124 -1.64 -20.38 -19.19
N ARG A 125 -2.95 -20.50 -19.32
CA ARG A 125 -3.70 -21.73 -19.00
C ARG A 125 -4.74 -22.01 -20.07
N GLY A 126 -4.65 -23.18 -20.70
CA GLY A 126 -5.60 -23.59 -21.73
C GLY A 126 -5.11 -24.79 -22.54
N PRO A 127 -5.93 -25.27 -23.50
CA PRO A 127 -5.60 -26.46 -24.30
C PRO A 127 -4.54 -26.18 -25.39
N GLN A 128 -4.46 -24.93 -25.85
CA GLN A 128 -3.44 -24.45 -26.78
C GLN A 128 -2.80 -23.20 -26.19
N ILE A 129 -1.52 -23.28 -25.86
CA ILE A 129 -0.76 -22.17 -25.27
C ILE A 129 0.35 -21.73 -26.23
N ASP A 130 0.43 -20.44 -26.50
CA ASP A 130 1.55 -19.84 -27.25
C ASP A 130 2.05 -18.57 -26.54
N VAL A 131 3.23 -18.65 -25.93
CA VAL A 131 3.87 -17.55 -25.21
C VAL A 131 5.12 -17.12 -25.99
N VAL A 132 5.18 -15.86 -26.39
CA VAL A 132 6.31 -15.26 -27.09
C VAL A 132 6.80 -14.04 -26.32
N ILE A 133 8.09 -14.02 -26.00
CA ILE A 133 8.74 -12.93 -25.26
C ILE A 133 9.95 -12.45 -26.07
N GLY A 134 9.98 -11.18 -26.43
CA GLY A 134 10.98 -10.55 -27.29
C GLY A 134 11.56 -9.29 -26.66
N GLY A 135 12.88 -9.12 -26.69
CA GLY A 135 13.52 -7.86 -26.31
C GLY A 135 13.20 -7.40 -24.88
N SER A 136 12.91 -8.29 -23.93
CA SER A 136 12.32 -7.93 -22.64
C SER A 136 13.21 -8.31 -21.45
N LEU A 137 12.96 -7.70 -20.29
CA LEU A 137 13.56 -8.06 -19.00
C LEU A 137 12.46 -8.51 -18.03
N LEU A 138 12.53 -9.76 -17.57
CA LEU A 138 11.64 -10.31 -16.56
C LEU A 138 12.41 -10.64 -15.28
N ALA A 139 12.01 -10.08 -14.14
CA ALA A 139 12.69 -10.24 -12.86
C ALA A 139 11.74 -10.60 -11.70
N SER A 140 12.06 -11.65 -10.94
CA SER A 140 11.26 -12.08 -9.77
C SER A 140 12.13 -12.72 -8.68
N ASP A 141 11.82 -12.51 -7.41
CA ASP A 141 12.56 -13.20 -6.33
C ASP A 141 11.96 -14.58 -6.05
N SER A 142 10.72 -14.64 -5.56
CA SER A 142 10.11 -15.85 -5.00
C SER A 142 9.05 -16.50 -5.89
N SER A 143 8.68 -15.88 -7.00
CA SER A 143 7.62 -16.37 -7.90
C SER A 143 8.19 -16.86 -9.23
N PRO A 144 7.60 -17.88 -9.86
CA PRO A 144 8.03 -18.33 -11.18
C PRO A 144 7.85 -17.22 -12.21
N LEU A 145 8.78 -17.03 -13.16
CA LEU A 145 8.63 -15.97 -14.17
C LEU A 145 7.51 -16.28 -15.17
N ILE A 146 7.49 -17.50 -15.71
CA ILE A 146 6.50 -17.95 -16.70
C ILE A 146 5.85 -19.24 -16.21
N VAL A 147 4.52 -19.23 -16.12
CA VAL A 147 3.70 -20.40 -15.79
C VAL A 147 2.87 -20.78 -17.00
N ALA A 148 2.91 -22.05 -17.41
CA ALA A 148 2.05 -22.57 -18.46
C ALA A 148 1.36 -23.87 -18.00
N GLU A 149 0.04 -23.86 -17.95
CA GLU A 149 -0.78 -25.01 -17.55
C GLU A 149 -1.63 -25.51 -18.72
N ASN A 150 -1.21 -26.63 -19.32
CA ASN A 150 -1.91 -27.25 -20.42
C ASN A 150 -3.14 -28.01 -19.91
N LEU A 151 -4.32 -27.56 -20.35
CA LEU A 151 -5.61 -28.15 -20.00
C LEU A 151 -6.05 -29.19 -21.03
N PRO A 152 -6.86 -30.18 -20.63
CA PRO A 152 -7.45 -31.11 -21.57
C PRO A 152 -8.29 -30.33 -22.58
N ALA A 153 -8.35 -30.83 -23.82
CA ALA A 153 -9.19 -30.21 -24.83
C ALA A 153 -10.64 -30.39 -24.37
N PRO A 154 -11.48 -29.36 -24.48
CA PRO A 154 -12.90 -29.53 -24.18
C PRO A 154 -13.41 -30.70 -25.02
N PRO A 155 -14.25 -31.59 -24.46
CA PRO A 155 -14.84 -32.67 -25.23
C PRO A 155 -15.49 -32.06 -26.47
N ALA A 156 -15.18 -32.61 -27.65
CA ALA A 156 -15.77 -32.15 -28.89
C ALA A 156 -17.28 -32.06 -28.67
N LYS A 157 -17.87 -30.87 -28.86
CA LYS A 157 -19.31 -30.69 -28.74
C LYS A 157 -19.93 -31.65 -29.75
N GLU A 158 -20.44 -32.79 -29.26
CA GLU A 158 -21.19 -33.72 -30.08
C GLU A 158 -22.36 -32.92 -30.62
N ASP A 159 -22.31 -32.56 -31.91
CA ASP A 159 -23.33 -31.78 -32.56
C ASP A 159 -24.64 -32.59 -32.45
N PRO A 160 -25.60 -32.19 -31.60
CA PRO A 160 -26.79 -33.01 -31.35
C PRO A 160 -27.70 -33.09 -32.58
N ALA A 161 -27.36 -32.36 -33.66
CA ALA A 161 -28.06 -32.34 -34.93
C ALA A 161 -27.49 -33.31 -35.99
N ALA A 162 -26.33 -33.94 -35.76
CA ALA A 162 -25.84 -34.99 -36.65
C ALA A 162 -26.61 -36.30 -36.40
N LYS A 163 -27.89 -36.33 -36.80
CA LYS A 163 -28.63 -37.59 -36.94
C LYS A 163 -27.82 -38.52 -37.84
N PRO A 164 -27.66 -39.81 -37.48
CA PRO A 164 -27.06 -40.78 -38.38
C PRO A 164 -28.06 -41.06 -39.51
N GLU A 165 -28.02 -40.25 -40.58
CA GLU A 165 -28.71 -40.57 -41.81
C GLU A 165 -28.01 -41.76 -42.47
N GLY A 166 -28.66 -42.91 -42.36
CA GLY A 166 -28.73 -43.92 -43.40
C GLY A 166 -27.40 -44.38 -43.98
N GLN A 167 -26.87 -45.46 -43.40
CA GLN A 167 -26.11 -46.44 -44.17
C GLN A 167 -26.89 -46.83 -45.44
N SER A 168 -26.50 -46.28 -46.58
CA SER A 168 -26.73 -46.88 -47.88
C SER A 168 -25.37 -47.21 -48.47
N SER A 169 -25.02 -48.49 -48.34
CA SER A 169 -23.98 -49.14 -49.11
C SER A 169 -24.14 -48.87 -50.61
N LYS A 170 -23.07 -48.43 -51.28
CA LYS A 170 -22.73 -48.91 -52.62
C LYS A 170 -21.27 -48.67 -52.95
N THR A 171 -20.73 -49.73 -53.51
CA THR A 171 -19.39 -50.09 -53.95
C THR A 171 -18.87 -49.28 -55.15
N SER A 172 -17.56 -49.46 -55.39
CA SER A 172 -16.78 -49.34 -56.64
C SER A 172 -16.57 -47.93 -57.19
N GLU A 173 -15.46 -47.54 -57.81
CA GLU A 173 -14.07 -48.02 -57.97
C GLU A 173 -13.42 -46.94 -58.85
N GLU A 174 -12.09 -46.80 -58.78
CA GLU A 174 -11.23 -46.12 -59.76
C GLU A 174 -11.25 -44.59 -60.00
N ALA A 175 -10.05 -44.04 -59.77
CA ALA A 175 -9.31 -43.08 -60.59
C ALA A 175 -9.97 -41.73 -60.95
N ASP A 176 -9.45 -40.64 -60.38
CA ASP A 176 -8.46 -39.87 -61.13
C ASP A 176 -7.73 -38.85 -60.27
N ALA A 177 -6.47 -38.64 -60.64
CA ALA A 177 -5.57 -37.66 -60.08
C ALA A 177 -6.04 -36.24 -60.40
N SER A 178 -6.29 -35.43 -59.39
CA SER A 178 -6.19 -33.98 -59.51
C SER A 178 -5.64 -33.38 -58.23
N ASP A 179 -4.35 -33.09 -58.33
CA ASP A 179 -3.59 -32.03 -57.69
C ASP A 179 -4.48 -30.87 -57.20
N GLN A 180 -4.80 -30.88 -55.91
CA GLN A 180 -5.24 -29.68 -55.19
C GLN A 180 -4.38 -29.54 -53.95
N SER A 181 -3.45 -28.59 -54.05
CA SER A 181 -2.71 -27.96 -52.97
C SER A 181 -3.69 -27.37 -51.95
N SER A 182 -4.17 -28.21 -51.03
CA SER A 182 -4.68 -27.71 -49.76
C SER A 182 -3.46 -27.41 -48.90
N ASP A 183 -3.28 -26.12 -48.57
CA ASP A 183 -2.45 -25.65 -47.47
C ASP A 183 -2.85 -26.44 -46.22
N LYS A 184 -2.18 -27.57 -46.00
CA LYS A 184 -2.37 -28.40 -44.83
C LYS A 184 -1.67 -27.66 -43.70
N ALA A 185 -2.37 -26.65 -43.15
CA ALA A 185 -1.93 -25.83 -42.04
C ALA A 185 -1.26 -26.75 -41.01
N ALA A 186 0.03 -26.49 -40.75
CA ALA A 186 0.81 -27.30 -39.83
C ALA A 186 0.01 -27.45 -38.53
N PRO A 187 -0.18 -28.67 -38.02
CA PRO A 187 -1.02 -28.89 -36.85
C PRO A 187 -0.51 -28.00 -35.72
N ALA A 188 -1.39 -27.13 -35.21
CA ALA A 188 -1.06 -26.19 -34.15
C ALA A 188 -0.46 -26.95 -32.97
N LEU A 189 0.73 -26.55 -32.52
CA LEU A 189 1.36 -27.15 -31.35
C LEU A 189 0.56 -26.73 -30.10
N PRO A 190 0.16 -27.67 -29.23
CA PRO A 190 -0.66 -27.36 -28.07
C PRO A 190 0.09 -26.58 -26.97
N LEU A 191 1.43 -26.55 -26.98
CA LEU A 191 2.22 -25.70 -26.08
C LEU A 191 3.47 -25.16 -26.79
N ALA A 192 3.63 -23.84 -26.83
CA ALA A 192 4.85 -23.19 -27.27
C ALA A 192 5.24 -22.06 -26.30
N VAL A 193 6.50 -22.04 -25.87
CA VAL A 193 7.09 -20.94 -25.10
C VAL A 193 8.38 -20.53 -25.80
N ARG A 194 8.46 -19.30 -26.29
CA ARG A 194 9.57 -18.79 -27.10
C ARG A 194 10.10 -17.48 -26.53
N VAL A 195 11.39 -17.43 -26.24
CA VAL A 195 12.06 -16.29 -25.64
C VAL A 195 13.20 -15.84 -26.55
N TYR A 196 13.16 -14.59 -26.98
CA TYR A 196 14.05 -14.00 -27.98
C TYR A 196 14.69 -12.72 -27.44
N GLY A 197 16.02 -12.59 -27.51
CA GLY A 197 16.69 -11.34 -27.16
C GLY A 197 16.32 -10.79 -25.78
N SER A 198 16.09 -11.66 -24.79
CA SER A 198 15.50 -11.26 -23.50
C SER A 198 16.38 -11.68 -22.34
N VAL A 199 16.20 -11.03 -21.19
CA VAL A 199 16.85 -11.38 -19.93
C VAL A 199 15.79 -11.85 -18.93
N LEU A 200 15.97 -13.06 -18.41
CA LEU A 200 15.15 -13.65 -17.36
C LEU A 200 16.02 -13.78 -16.11
N THR A 201 15.58 -13.25 -14.97
CA THR A 201 16.32 -13.39 -13.72
C THR A 201 15.39 -13.73 -12.56
N THR A 202 15.69 -14.82 -11.85
CA THR A 202 14.88 -15.18 -10.67
C THR A 202 15.61 -16.01 -9.63
N SER A 203 15.12 -15.95 -8.39
CA SER A 203 15.53 -16.85 -7.29
C SER A 203 14.60 -18.07 -7.15
N SER A 204 13.58 -18.20 -8.00
CA SER A 204 12.61 -19.31 -8.05
C SER A 204 12.70 -20.04 -9.40
N ASP A 205 11.57 -20.35 -10.04
CA ASP A 205 11.55 -21.05 -11.33
C ASP A 205 11.54 -20.06 -12.50
N ALA A 206 12.41 -20.23 -13.51
CA ALA A 206 12.24 -19.44 -14.74
C ALA A 206 10.99 -19.87 -15.51
N LEU A 207 10.82 -21.18 -15.70
CA LEU A 207 9.66 -21.78 -16.38
C LEU A 207 9.00 -22.80 -15.46
N ARG A 208 7.70 -22.68 -15.21
CA ARG A 208 6.89 -23.71 -14.55
C ARG A 208 5.81 -24.21 -15.49
N LEU A 209 5.89 -25.48 -15.87
CA LEU A 209 4.95 -26.12 -16.79
C LEU A 209 4.15 -27.18 -16.04
N LYS A 210 2.84 -27.19 -16.29
CA LYS A 210 1.92 -28.18 -15.75
C LYS A 210 1.10 -28.81 -16.87
N GLN A 211 0.90 -30.12 -16.82
CA GLN A 211 -0.06 -30.81 -17.67
C GLN A 211 -1.12 -31.46 -16.77
N ALA A 212 -2.40 -31.26 -17.10
CA ALA A 212 -3.48 -31.89 -16.35
C ALA A 212 -3.38 -33.45 -16.42
N PRO A 213 -3.66 -34.16 -15.32
CA PRO A 213 -3.60 -35.62 -15.29
C PRO A 213 -4.65 -36.24 -16.21
N GLY A 214 -4.29 -37.35 -16.86
CA GLY A 214 -5.20 -38.16 -17.69
C GLY A 214 -5.27 -37.79 -19.17
N ASP A 215 -4.53 -36.78 -19.63
CA ASP A 215 -4.47 -36.41 -21.05
C ASP A 215 -3.39 -37.19 -21.82
N SER A 216 -3.60 -37.35 -23.12
CA SER A 216 -2.58 -37.85 -24.05
C SER A 216 -1.34 -36.95 -24.01
N ILE A 217 -0.15 -37.54 -24.19
CA ILE A 217 1.12 -36.78 -24.20
C ILE A 217 1.06 -35.71 -25.29
N ARG A 218 0.98 -34.44 -24.89
CA ARG A 218 0.91 -33.30 -25.81
C ARG A 218 2.31 -32.90 -26.27
N ARG A 219 2.40 -32.48 -27.54
CA ARG A 219 3.67 -31.99 -28.10
C ARG A 219 3.86 -30.53 -27.75
N GLY A 220 5.00 -30.17 -27.16
CA GLY A 220 5.33 -28.78 -26.87
C GLY A 220 6.75 -28.42 -27.27
N THR A 221 6.99 -27.13 -27.45
CA THR A 221 8.33 -26.60 -27.76
C THR A 221 8.68 -25.45 -26.82
N LEU A 222 9.84 -25.56 -26.17
CA LEU A 222 10.47 -24.50 -25.41
C LEU A 222 11.66 -24.00 -26.23
N GLN A 223 11.70 -22.71 -26.53
CA GLN A 223 12.73 -22.11 -27.35
C GLN A 223 13.36 -20.90 -26.66
N LEU A 224 14.68 -20.92 -26.54
CA LEU A 224 15.48 -19.80 -26.03
C LEU A 224 16.46 -19.37 -27.12
N ARG A 225 16.43 -18.10 -27.50
CA ARG A 225 17.29 -17.57 -28.57
C ARG A 225 17.85 -16.19 -28.21
N ARG A 226 19.16 -15.99 -28.34
CA ARG A 226 19.83 -14.71 -28.05
C ARG A 226 19.51 -14.15 -26.66
N SER A 227 19.25 -15.02 -25.69
CA SER A 227 18.67 -14.63 -24.40
C SER A 227 19.58 -15.05 -23.24
N ILE A 228 19.40 -14.40 -22.09
CA ILE A 228 20.12 -14.68 -20.86
C ILE A 228 19.13 -15.14 -19.79
N CYS A 229 19.38 -16.27 -19.13
CA CYS A 229 18.58 -16.75 -18.01
C CYS A 229 19.45 -16.94 -16.75
N LEU A 230 19.17 -16.18 -15.70
CA LEU A 230 19.97 -16.12 -14.49
C LEU A 230 19.19 -16.65 -13.27
N GLY A 231 19.71 -17.69 -12.63
CA GLY A 231 19.36 -18.08 -11.28
C GLY A 231 20.13 -17.20 -10.29
N ARG A 232 19.43 -16.49 -9.40
CA ARG A 232 20.04 -15.50 -8.48
C ARG A 232 20.71 -16.12 -7.24
N GLY A 233 21.14 -17.38 -7.35
CA GLY A 233 21.89 -18.08 -6.29
C GLY A 233 21.07 -18.52 -5.08
N SER A 234 19.76 -18.66 -5.22
CA SER A 234 18.92 -19.36 -4.24
C SER A 234 19.04 -20.87 -4.47
N GLU A 235 19.17 -21.66 -3.40
CA GLU A 235 19.23 -23.12 -3.47
C GLU A 235 17.97 -23.75 -4.11
N SER A 236 16.84 -23.04 -4.08
CA SER A 236 15.59 -23.50 -4.67
C SER A 236 15.40 -23.13 -6.15
N ALA A 237 16.28 -22.30 -6.72
CA ALA A 237 16.12 -21.78 -8.07
C ALA A 237 16.18 -22.91 -9.13
N THR A 238 15.18 -22.96 -10.01
CA THR A 238 15.07 -24.03 -11.02
C THR A 238 14.83 -23.45 -12.41
N LEU A 239 15.64 -23.82 -13.42
CA LEU A 239 15.44 -23.28 -14.77
C LEU A 239 14.08 -23.73 -15.36
N VAL A 240 13.78 -25.03 -15.29
CA VAL A 240 12.49 -25.60 -15.74
C VAL A 240 11.89 -26.52 -14.68
N SER A 241 10.72 -26.18 -14.18
CA SER A 241 9.94 -27.00 -13.25
C SER A 241 8.75 -27.62 -13.98
N LEU A 242 8.65 -28.94 -13.97
CA LEU A 242 7.62 -29.75 -14.62
C LEU A 242 6.76 -30.41 -13.53
N THR A 243 5.55 -29.90 -13.33
CA THR A 243 4.60 -30.41 -12.33
C THR A 243 3.56 -31.30 -13.03
N GLU A 244 3.35 -32.51 -12.52
CA GLU A 244 2.38 -33.48 -13.09
C GLU A 244 2.63 -33.80 -14.59
N TRP A 245 3.85 -33.56 -15.08
CA TRP A 245 4.18 -33.76 -16.49
C TRP A 245 4.46 -35.25 -16.79
N PRO A 246 3.91 -35.82 -17.89
CA PRO A 246 4.16 -37.21 -18.21
C PRO A 246 5.62 -37.47 -18.58
N THR A 247 6.14 -38.60 -18.10
CA THR A 247 7.45 -39.12 -18.49
C THR A 247 7.28 -40.29 -19.46
N ARG A 248 8.17 -40.38 -20.45
CA ARG A 248 8.38 -41.62 -21.21
C ARG A 248 9.27 -42.51 -20.36
N GLY A 249 9.03 -43.83 -20.44
CA GLY A 249 9.68 -44.85 -19.62
C GLY A 249 11.20 -44.67 -19.44
N THR A 250 11.75 -45.31 -18.42
CA THR A 250 13.15 -45.17 -18.03
C THR A 250 14.07 -45.38 -19.23
N SER A 251 14.97 -44.41 -19.46
CA SER A 251 16.00 -44.53 -20.48
C SER A 251 16.99 -45.66 -20.14
N VAL A 252 17.94 -45.96 -21.03
CA VAL A 252 18.99 -46.96 -20.79
C VAL A 252 19.79 -46.66 -19.50
N SER A 253 19.83 -45.40 -19.05
CA SER A 253 20.45 -44.97 -17.78
C SER A 253 19.52 -44.99 -16.57
N GLY A 254 18.29 -45.49 -16.69
CA GLY A 254 17.31 -45.54 -15.59
C GLY A 254 16.60 -44.21 -15.30
N GLN A 255 17.05 -43.09 -15.87
CA GLN A 255 16.41 -41.79 -15.69
C GLN A 255 15.18 -41.63 -16.60
N ALA A 256 14.14 -40.97 -16.08
CA ALA A 256 12.90 -40.67 -16.80
C ALA A 256 13.15 -39.64 -17.92
N ARG A 257 12.53 -39.82 -19.09
CA ARG A 257 12.60 -38.84 -20.19
C ARG A 257 11.34 -38.02 -20.25
N ILE A 258 11.48 -36.73 -20.54
CA ILE A 258 10.32 -35.83 -20.66
C ILE A 258 9.50 -36.25 -21.89
N ALA A 259 8.20 -36.46 -21.71
CA ALA A 259 7.33 -36.84 -22.80
C ALA A 259 6.82 -35.60 -23.53
N GLY A 260 6.94 -35.59 -24.87
CA GLY A 260 6.24 -34.61 -25.71
C GLY A 260 6.84 -33.21 -25.77
N LEU A 261 7.75 -32.82 -24.86
CA LEU A 261 8.42 -31.53 -24.93
C LEU A 261 9.74 -31.60 -25.70
N THR A 262 10.03 -30.52 -26.44
CA THR A 262 11.32 -30.31 -27.11
C THR A 262 11.94 -29.02 -26.62
N TRP A 263 13.20 -29.06 -26.21
CA TRP A 263 14.00 -27.87 -25.92
C TRP A 263 14.82 -27.45 -27.14
N LYS A 264 14.81 -26.16 -27.44
CA LYS A 264 15.64 -25.55 -28.49
C LYS A 264 16.39 -24.36 -27.91
N GLN A 265 17.70 -24.35 -28.05
CA GLN A 265 18.55 -23.24 -27.66
C GLN A 265 19.35 -22.76 -28.87
N ASP A 266 19.44 -21.45 -29.05
CA ASP A 266 20.29 -20.82 -30.06
C ASP A 266 20.95 -19.58 -29.47
N ARG A 267 22.28 -19.59 -29.33
CA ARG A 267 23.07 -18.45 -28.83
C ARG A 267 22.49 -17.86 -27.55
N SER A 268 22.29 -18.67 -26.53
CA SER A 268 21.72 -18.20 -25.26
C SER A 268 22.64 -18.57 -24.11
N TRP A 269 22.54 -17.84 -22.99
CA TRP A 269 23.40 -18.07 -21.84
C TRP A 269 22.57 -18.33 -20.58
N LEU A 270 22.92 -19.38 -19.86
CA LEU A 270 22.27 -19.86 -18.65
C LEU A 270 23.29 -19.78 -17.52
N ALA A 271 22.98 -19.13 -16.40
CA ALA A 271 23.90 -19.06 -15.26
C ALA A 271 23.20 -19.16 -13.91
N GLY A 272 23.86 -19.76 -12.91
CA GLY A 272 23.44 -19.69 -11.51
C GLY A 272 22.26 -20.60 -11.11
N TRP A 273 22.03 -21.68 -11.87
CA TRP A 273 20.92 -22.61 -11.64
C TRP A 273 21.39 -23.84 -10.86
N PRO A 274 21.05 -23.98 -9.56
CA PRO A 274 21.37 -25.21 -8.82
C PRO A 274 20.57 -26.42 -9.34
N THR A 275 19.41 -26.20 -9.93
CA THR A 275 18.62 -27.23 -10.64
C THR A 275 18.25 -26.74 -12.04
N LEU A 276 18.62 -27.49 -13.08
CA LEU A 276 18.27 -27.15 -14.46
C LEU A 276 16.87 -27.63 -14.83
N THR A 277 16.47 -28.82 -14.37
CA THR A 277 15.12 -29.33 -14.58
C THR A 277 14.64 -30.09 -13.36
N ARG A 278 13.41 -29.85 -12.91
CA ARG A 278 12.75 -30.60 -11.84
C ARG A 278 11.50 -31.26 -12.40
N ILE A 279 11.32 -32.56 -12.18
CA ILE A 279 10.12 -33.30 -12.60
C ILE A 279 9.70 -34.29 -11.51
N SER A 280 8.59 -33.99 -10.82
CA SER A 280 8.01 -34.77 -9.70
C SER A 280 9.03 -35.36 -8.70
N ASP A 281 9.65 -36.50 -9.01
CA ASP A 281 10.57 -37.25 -8.15
C ASP A 281 12.04 -37.22 -8.63
N ALA A 282 12.37 -36.45 -9.66
CA ALA A 282 13.69 -36.47 -10.27
C ALA A 282 14.17 -35.07 -10.70
N ASP A 283 15.45 -34.79 -10.47
CA ASP A 283 16.10 -33.52 -10.78
C ASP A 283 17.24 -33.73 -11.78
N ALA A 284 17.41 -32.76 -12.68
CA ALA A 284 18.59 -32.60 -13.52
C ALA A 284 19.41 -31.44 -12.96
N GLN A 285 20.51 -31.75 -12.28
CA GLN A 285 21.39 -30.76 -11.65
C GLN A 285 22.62 -30.46 -12.51
N THR A 286 23.00 -31.39 -13.40
CA THR A 286 24.17 -31.27 -14.27
C THR A 286 23.80 -31.15 -15.75
N VAL A 287 24.76 -30.72 -16.58
CA VAL A 287 24.60 -30.67 -18.04
C VAL A 287 24.43 -32.07 -18.64
N ASP A 288 25.02 -33.10 -18.04
CA ASP A 288 24.87 -34.49 -18.48
C ASP A 288 23.48 -35.05 -18.13
N ASP A 289 22.95 -34.71 -16.95
CA ASP A 289 21.56 -35.00 -16.62
C ASP A 289 20.65 -34.33 -17.64
N TRP A 290 20.83 -33.03 -17.88
CA TRP A 290 20.05 -32.28 -18.86
C TRP A 290 19.99 -32.97 -20.22
N ARG A 291 21.14 -33.39 -20.76
CA ARG A 291 21.23 -34.12 -22.03
C ARG A 291 20.42 -35.41 -21.98
N THR A 292 20.42 -36.11 -20.85
CA THR A 292 19.68 -37.37 -20.68
C THR A 292 18.16 -37.15 -20.65
N TYR A 293 17.70 -36.12 -19.94
CA TYR A 293 16.27 -35.77 -19.82
C TYR A 293 15.69 -35.25 -21.13
N TRP A 294 16.37 -34.30 -21.77
CA TRP A 294 15.87 -33.59 -22.96
C TRP A 294 16.24 -34.30 -24.27
N GLY A 295 17.21 -35.22 -24.24
CA GLY A 295 17.73 -35.87 -25.44
C GLY A 295 18.53 -34.93 -26.36
N ALA A 296 18.83 -33.71 -25.90
CA ALA A 296 19.58 -32.70 -26.61
C ALA A 296 20.61 -32.04 -25.68
N PRO A 297 21.87 -31.87 -26.10
CA PRO A 297 22.85 -31.14 -25.30
C PRO A 297 22.54 -29.64 -25.23
N LEU A 298 23.00 -29.00 -24.16
CA LEU A 298 23.19 -27.54 -24.16
C LEU A 298 24.29 -27.15 -25.13
N GLU A 299 24.26 -25.90 -25.62
CA GLU A 299 25.34 -25.37 -26.44
C GLU A 299 26.65 -25.26 -25.64
N THR A 300 27.80 -25.46 -26.30
CA THR A 300 29.09 -25.39 -25.61
C THR A 300 29.34 -24.00 -25.05
N GLY A 301 29.68 -23.89 -23.76
CA GLY A 301 29.91 -22.61 -23.08
C GLY A 301 28.64 -21.83 -22.73
N SER A 302 27.45 -22.36 -23.06
CA SER A 302 26.18 -21.66 -22.78
C SER A 302 25.69 -21.78 -21.35
N TYR A 303 26.42 -22.50 -20.48
CA TYR A 303 26.03 -22.74 -19.10
C TYR A 303 27.17 -22.44 -18.12
N SER A 304 26.85 -21.73 -17.06
CA SER A 304 27.69 -21.56 -15.88
C SER A 304 26.92 -21.94 -14.61
N ALA A 305 27.55 -22.70 -13.72
CA ALA A 305 26.96 -23.00 -12.41
C ALA A 305 27.02 -21.80 -11.46
N ASP A 306 27.91 -20.83 -11.72
CA ASP A 306 28.13 -19.70 -10.83
C ASP A 306 26.93 -18.76 -10.82
N ALA A 307 26.49 -18.41 -9.61
CA ALA A 307 25.40 -17.46 -9.42
C ALA A 307 25.82 -16.05 -9.82
N VAL A 308 24.99 -15.39 -10.63
CA VAL A 308 25.18 -14.00 -11.03
C VAL A 308 24.12 -13.16 -10.32
N ARG A 309 24.56 -12.23 -9.47
CA ARG A 309 23.67 -11.28 -8.78
C ARG A 309 23.72 -9.93 -9.47
N ILE A 310 22.57 -9.48 -9.98
CA ILE A 310 22.41 -8.12 -10.54
C ILE A 310 22.10 -7.11 -9.41
N THR A 311 21.16 -7.47 -8.53
CA THR A 311 20.70 -6.67 -7.39
C THR A 311 20.33 -7.58 -6.21
N ASP A 312 20.00 -6.99 -5.07
CA ASP A 312 19.47 -7.72 -3.90
C ASP A 312 17.95 -7.98 -4.01
N SER A 313 17.17 -7.09 -4.64
CA SER A 313 15.72 -7.26 -4.87
C SER A 313 15.34 -7.22 -6.35
N ALA A 314 14.39 -8.07 -6.77
CA ALA A 314 13.87 -8.05 -8.13
C ALA A 314 13.16 -6.73 -8.47
N ALA A 315 12.55 -6.06 -7.49
CA ALA A 315 11.90 -4.76 -7.69
C ALA A 315 12.88 -3.65 -8.13
N GLU A 316 14.17 -3.81 -7.82
CA GLU A 316 15.21 -2.82 -8.08
C GLU A 316 15.95 -3.04 -9.40
N VAL A 317 15.72 -4.16 -10.11
CA VAL A 317 16.45 -4.50 -11.34
C VAL A 317 16.16 -3.49 -12.44
N ARG A 318 17.19 -2.77 -12.91
CA ARG A 318 17.11 -1.76 -13.97
C ARG A 318 17.78 -2.23 -15.26
N SER A 319 17.43 -1.60 -16.38
CA SER A 319 18.01 -1.90 -17.69
C SER A 319 19.49 -1.50 -17.80
N ASP A 320 19.89 -0.38 -17.19
CA ASP A 320 21.27 0.10 -17.15
C ASP A 320 22.23 -0.87 -16.42
N GLN A 321 21.72 -1.59 -15.44
CA GLN A 321 22.42 -2.66 -14.70
C GLN A 321 22.66 -3.94 -15.51
N LEU A 322 22.10 -4.06 -16.72
CA LEU A 322 22.36 -5.20 -17.60
C LEU A 322 23.69 -5.08 -18.35
N SER A 323 24.23 -3.86 -18.49
CA SER A 323 25.47 -3.61 -19.24
C SER A 323 26.67 -4.45 -18.77
N PRO A 324 26.90 -4.63 -17.45
CA PRO A 324 27.97 -5.49 -16.95
C PRO A 324 27.80 -6.98 -17.29
N LEU A 325 26.58 -7.46 -17.55
CA LEU A 325 26.35 -8.87 -17.91
C LEU A 325 27.03 -9.24 -19.21
N ALA A 326 27.15 -8.30 -20.15
CA ALA A 326 27.82 -8.54 -21.42
C ALA A 326 29.29 -8.98 -21.23
N ALA A 327 29.95 -8.53 -20.16
CA ALA A 327 31.32 -8.93 -19.84
C ALA A 327 31.44 -10.34 -19.24
N LEU A 328 30.32 -10.90 -18.72
CA LEU A 328 30.27 -12.23 -18.13
C LEU A 328 29.92 -13.33 -19.15
N VAL A 329 29.33 -12.95 -20.28
CA VAL A 329 28.95 -13.90 -21.34
C VAL A 329 30.19 -14.32 -22.13
N PRO A 330 30.46 -15.63 -22.28
CA PRO A 330 31.56 -16.09 -23.13
C PRO A 330 31.43 -15.60 -24.58
N ALA A 331 32.54 -15.17 -25.17
CA ALA A 331 32.57 -14.61 -26.52
C ALA A 331 32.05 -15.61 -27.58
N GLU A 332 32.26 -16.91 -27.35
CA GLU A 332 31.82 -18.01 -28.21
C GLU A 332 30.30 -18.09 -28.34
N VAL A 333 29.57 -17.70 -27.29
CA VAL A 333 28.09 -17.72 -27.25
C VAL A 333 27.52 -16.53 -28.04
N THR A 334 28.16 -15.36 -27.93
CA THR A 334 27.68 -14.14 -28.57
C THR A 334 27.94 -14.14 -30.08
N GLN A 335 29.08 -14.66 -30.53
CA GLN A 335 29.55 -14.56 -31.92
C GLN A 335 29.42 -13.13 -32.49
N GLY A 336 29.71 -12.12 -31.66
CA GLY A 336 29.58 -10.70 -32.03
C GLY A 336 28.13 -10.17 -32.10
N THR A 337 27.13 -10.97 -31.74
CA THR A 337 25.74 -10.53 -31.60
C THR A 337 25.41 -10.31 -30.11
N PRO A 338 24.83 -9.16 -29.71
CA PRO A 338 24.45 -8.94 -28.32
C PRO A 338 23.39 -9.95 -27.87
N LEU A 339 23.47 -10.36 -26.60
CA LEU A 339 22.42 -11.12 -25.92
C LEU A 339 21.54 -10.18 -25.12
N GLY A 340 20.26 -10.52 -25.00
CA GLY A 340 19.28 -9.71 -24.26
C GLY A 340 18.76 -8.50 -25.06
N PRO A 341 18.07 -7.57 -24.38
CA PRO A 341 17.48 -6.40 -25.02
C PRO A 341 18.61 -5.48 -25.54
N VAL A 342 18.53 -5.14 -26.83
CA VAL A 342 19.52 -4.27 -27.49
C VAL A 342 19.20 -2.79 -27.28
N GLU A 343 17.93 -2.49 -27.04
CA GLU A 343 17.41 -1.15 -26.84
C GLU A 343 17.13 -0.89 -25.34
N PRO A 344 17.22 0.37 -24.88
CA PRO A 344 16.86 0.71 -23.52
C PRO A 344 15.39 0.38 -23.28
N LEU A 345 15.13 -0.40 -22.24
CA LEU A 345 13.77 -0.76 -21.86
C LEU A 345 13.03 0.43 -21.24
N PRO A 346 11.71 0.54 -21.47
CA PRO A 346 10.88 1.52 -20.77
C PRO A 346 10.98 1.29 -19.26
N ALA A 347 11.11 2.36 -18.48
CA ALA A 347 11.10 2.31 -17.03
C ALA A 347 10.37 3.53 -16.46
N PRO A 348 9.56 3.38 -15.40
CA PRO A 348 8.98 4.54 -14.74
C PRO A 348 10.10 5.39 -14.09
N PRO A 349 9.89 6.71 -13.93
CA PRO A 349 10.77 7.52 -13.11
C PRO A 349 10.92 6.91 -11.70
N GLN A 350 12.17 6.69 -11.25
CA GLN A 350 12.46 6.02 -9.98
C GLN A 350 11.72 6.68 -8.79
N LYS A 351 11.67 8.02 -8.77
CA LYS A 351 10.90 8.79 -7.77
C LYS A 351 9.45 8.32 -7.62
N LEU A 352 8.77 7.99 -8.72
CA LEU A 352 7.38 7.52 -8.68
C LEU A 352 7.28 6.10 -8.13
N ILE A 353 8.29 5.27 -8.39
CA ILE A 353 8.37 3.91 -7.85
C ILE A 353 8.57 3.97 -6.35
N ASP A 354 9.52 4.78 -5.89
CA ASP A 354 9.81 4.96 -4.46
C ASP A 354 8.59 5.54 -3.74
N GLN A 355 7.95 6.57 -4.32
CA GLN A 355 6.72 7.15 -3.78
C GLN A 355 5.57 6.14 -3.76
N HIS A 356 5.45 5.28 -4.76
CA HIS A 356 4.42 4.25 -4.77
C HIS A 356 4.73 3.14 -3.78
N GLN A 357 5.96 2.66 -3.70
CA GLN A 357 6.43 1.70 -2.68
C GLN A 357 6.12 2.22 -1.28
N LEU A 358 6.38 3.51 -1.04
CA LEU A 358 6.00 4.20 0.19
C LEU A 358 4.49 4.13 0.43
N LEU A 359 3.68 4.47 -0.58
CA LEU A 359 2.22 4.49 -0.49
C LEU A 359 1.59 3.09 -0.37
N SER A 360 2.19 2.08 -1.00
CA SER A 360 1.69 0.69 -1.01
C SER A 360 2.18 -0.12 0.18
N GLY A 361 3.34 0.23 0.73
CA GLY A 361 3.86 -0.35 1.97
C GLY A 361 3.14 0.16 3.22
N ARG A 362 2.27 1.18 3.08
CA ARG A 362 1.44 1.67 4.19
C ARG A 362 0.54 0.55 4.69
N PRO A 363 0.53 0.25 5.99
CA PRO A 363 -0.44 -0.64 6.57
C PRO A 363 -1.82 -0.07 6.28
N ALA A 364 -2.71 -0.92 5.75
CA ALA A 364 -4.11 -0.54 5.63
C ALA A 364 -4.63 -0.17 7.03
N LEU A 365 -5.30 0.99 7.14
CA LEU A 365 -6.09 1.28 8.33
C LEU A 365 -7.10 0.13 8.48
N PRO A 366 -7.19 -0.52 9.65
CA PRO A 366 -8.18 -1.57 9.84
C PRO A 366 -9.58 -0.99 9.59
N GLU A 367 -10.46 -1.73 8.91
CA GLU A 367 -11.81 -1.26 8.55
C GLU A 367 -12.61 -0.77 9.78
N SER A 368 -12.34 -1.33 10.95
CA SER A 368 -12.92 -0.89 12.22
C SER A 368 -12.57 0.55 12.64
N PHE A 369 -11.67 1.22 11.92
CA PHE A 369 -11.28 2.62 12.12
C PHE A 369 -11.77 3.55 11.02
N SER A 370 -12.30 3.07 9.90
CA SER A 370 -13.01 3.96 8.95
C SER A 370 -14.42 4.22 9.48
N ASP A 371 -15.11 3.18 9.90
CA ASP A 371 -16.49 3.27 10.40
C ASP A 371 -16.54 3.21 11.93
N LEU A 372 -17.60 3.79 12.51
CA LEU A 372 -17.89 3.50 13.91
C LEU A 372 -18.14 1.99 13.99
N PRO A 373 -17.46 1.24 14.87
CA PRO A 373 -17.69 -0.19 14.97
C PRO A 373 -19.18 -0.44 15.22
N ASP A 374 -19.75 -1.45 14.56
CA ASP A 374 -21.12 -1.88 14.83
C ASP A 374 -21.23 -2.20 16.32
N ALA A 375 -21.83 -1.25 17.04
CA ALA A 375 -21.94 -1.34 18.47
C ALA A 375 -22.89 -2.49 18.82
N GLN A 376 -22.44 -3.41 19.67
CA GLN A 376 -23.32 -4.48 20.15
C GLN A 376 -24.51 -3.91 20.93
N GLU A 377 -24.27 -2.83 21.67
CA GLU A 377 -25.26 -2.15 22.50
C GLU A 377 -24.97 -0.65 22.56
N THR A 378 -26.01 0.17 22.47
CA THR A 378 -25.93 1.62 22.68
C THR A 378 -26.56 2.00 24.02
N LEU A 379 -25.76 2.58 24.90
CA LEU A 379 -26.16 3.00 26.25
C LEU A 379 -26.07 4.53 26.36
N GLN A 380 -27.04 5.16 27.03
CA GLN A 380 -27.06 6.61 27.20
C GLN A 380 -27.15 7.00 28.66
N TYR A 381 -26.26 7.90 29.10
CA TYR A 381 -26.21 8.41 30.48
C TYR A 381 -26.12 9.94 30.51
N ASP A 382 -26.75 10.56 31.50
CA ASP A 382 -26.51 11.97 31.85
C ASP A 382 -25.41 12.02 32.93
N LEU A 383 -24.25 12.58 32.59
CA LEU A 383 -23.11 12.63 33.51
C LEU A 383 -23.38 13.48 34.76
N ARG A 384 -24.29 14.46 34.72
CA ARG A 384 -24.67 15.24 35.91
C ARG A 384 -25.58 14.46 36.86
N GLY A 385 -26.42 13.58 36.30
CA GLY A 385 -27.35 12.74 37.05
C GLY A 385 -26.74 11.44 37.55
N LEU A 386 -25.49 11.14 37.18
CA LEU A 386 -24.85 9.87 37.48
C LEU A 386 -24.54 9.76 38.97
N LYS A 387 -25.27 8.87 39.66
CA LYS A 387 -25.07 8.58 41.09
C LYS A 387 -23.90 7.62 41.35
N GLN A 388 -23.60 6.77 40.37
CA GLN A 388 -22.53 5.78 40.46
C GLN A 388 -21.20 6.40 40.01
N ASN A 389 -20.08 5.88 40.54
CA ASN A 389 -18.76 6.22 40.03
C ASN A 389 -18.63 5.80 38.56
N LEU A 390 -18.14 6.71 37.70
CA LEU A 390 -17.98 6.49 36.27
C LEU A 390 -17.07 5.27 35.97
N ASN A 391 -16.03 5.07 36.78
CA ASN A 391 -15.11 3.95 36.64
C ASN A 391 -15.78 2.61 36.94
N GLU A 392 -16.63 2.55 37.97
CA GLU A 392 -17.42 1.36 38.31
C GLU A 392 -18.49 1.07 37.26
N LEU A 393 -19.12 2.11 36.70
CA LEU A 393 -20.09 1.97 35.62
C LEU A 393 -19.44 1.35 34.38
N LEU A 394 -18.36 1.96 33.88
CA LEU A 394 -17.74 1.57 32.62
C LEU A 394 -17.01 0.24 32.71
N ASN A 395 -16.43 -0.12 33.86
CA ASN A 395 -15.81 -1.45 34.05
C ASN A 395 -16.80 -2.52 34.52
N GLY A 396 -17.97 -2.12 35.02
CA GLY A 396 -18.99 -3.02 35.51
C GLY A 396 -19.64 -3.88 34.40
N PRO A 397 -20.44 -4.87 34.80
CA PRO A 397 -21.17 -5.74 33.86
C PRO A 397 -22.30 -5.01 33.12
N GLY A 398 -22.72 -3.83 33.60
CA GLY A 398 -23.76 -3.02 32.96
C GLY A 398 -23.31 -2.31 31.68
N VAL A 399 -22.00 -2.32 31.38
CA VAL A 399 -21.44 -1.84 30.13
C VAL A 399 -20.60 -2.98 29.55
N PRO A 400 -21.19 -3.83 28.68
CA PRO A 400 -20.48 -4.91 28.01
C PRO A 400 -19.27 -4.45 27.20
N ASP A 401 -18.41 -5.39 26.84
CA ASP A 401 -17.32 -5.12 25.90
C ASP A 401 -17.88 -4.85 24.49
N GLY A 402 -17.34 -3.87 23.78
CA GLY A 402 -17.85 -3.44 22.47
C GLY A 402 -19.03 -2.47 22.52
N SER A 403 -19.41 -1.97 23.70
CA SER A 403 -20.52 -1.01 23.84
C SER A 403 -20.21 0.38 23.30
N TYR A 404 -21.26 1.05 22.83
CA TYR A 404 -21.29 2.47 22.46
C TYR A 404 -22.03 3.27 23.52
N VAL A 405 -21.30 4.08 24.27
CA VAL A 405 -21.83 4.82 25.42
C VAL A 405 -21.89 6.30 25.12
N VAL A 406 -23.10 6.85 25.10
CA VAL A 406 -23.39 8.26 24.88
C VAL A 406 -23.54 8.95 26.23
N PHE A 407 -22.59 9.82 26.54
CA PHE A 407 -22.65 10.71 27.69
C PHE A 407 -23.22 12.06 27.28
N THR A 408 -24.31 12.45 27.95
CA THR A 408 -24.93 13.77 27.79
C THR A 408 -24.59 14.68 28.96
N GLY A 409 -24.44 15.96 28.69
CA GLY A 409 -24.15 16.95 29.72
C GLY A 409 -24.16 18.38 29.21
N LEU A 410 -23.94 19.32 30.12
CA LEU A 410 -23.83 20.75 29.82
C LEU A 410 -22.74 21.36 30.70
N GLY A 411 -22.06 22.40 30.22
CA GLY A 411 -21.05 23.13 30.98
C GLY A 411 -19.91 22.25 31.51
N LEU A 412 -19.29 22.70 32.60
CA LEU A 412 -18.17 22.01 33.21
C LEU A 412 -18.65 20.85 34.10
N VAL A 413 -18.11 19.65 33.88
CA VAL A 413 -18.34 18.46 34.72
C VAL A 413 -17.00 17.92 35.19
N ASN A 414 -16.83 17.85 36.51
CA ASN A 414 -15.66 17.22 37.10
C ASN A 414 -15.85 15.70 37.06
N ILE A 415 -14.86 14.97 36.55
CA ILE A 415 -14.85 13.52 36.51
C ILE A 415 -13.68 12.98 37.34
N PRO A 416 -13.89 11.92 38.14
CA PRO A 416 -12.77 11.23 38.75
C PRO A 416 -11.90 10.59 37.66
N PRO A 417 -10.63 10.27 37.97
CA PRO A 417 -9.77 9.52 37.05
C PRO A 417 -10.45 8.22 36.58
N LEU A 418 -10.49 8.02 35.27
CA LEU A 418 -11.12 6.87 34.62
C LEU A 418 -10.05 5.85 34.22
N HIS A 419 -10.17 4.60 34.67
CA HIS A 419 -9.21 3.54 34.37
C HIS A 419 -9.94 2.39 33.66
N LEU A 420 -9.67 2.18 32.38
CA LEU A 420 -10.25 1.12 31.58
C LEU A 420 -9.25 -0.02 31.43
N HIS A 421 -9.67 -1.25 31.77
CA HIS A 421 -8.80 -2.43 31.72
C HIS A 421 -9.29 -3.43 30.66
N GLY A 422 -8.55 -3.55 29.55
CA GLY A 422 -8.80 -4.54 28.52
C GLY A 422 -10.15 -4.45 27.82
N LYS A 423 -10.86 -3.31 27.94
CA LYS A 423 -12.18 -3.10 27.32
C LYS A 423 -12.07 -2.37 25.98
N ASN A 424 -12.99 -2.69 25.09
CA ASN A 424 -13.25 -2.10 23.79
C ASN A 424 -14.50 -1.23 23.90
N LEU A 425 -14.33 0.08 24.07
CA LEU A 425 -15.46 1.00 24.29
C LEU A 425 -15.43 2.14 23.29
N THR A 426 -16.62 2.57 22.88
CA THR A 426 -16.81 3.85 22.20
C THR A 426 -17.56 4.81 23.11
N LEU A 427 -16.95 5.94 23.45
CA LEU A 427 -17.53 6.96 24.32
C LEU A 427 -17.80 8.23 23.50
N GLU A 428 -19.07 8.58 23.35
CA GLU A 428 -19.51 9.80 22.69
C GLU A 428 -19.99 10.83 23.71
N PHE A 429 -19.53 12.07 23.59
CA PHE A 429 -19.94 13.17 24.46
C PHE A 429 -20.82 14.16 23.70
N GLN A 430 -22.09 14.25 24.11
CA GLN A 430 -23.09 15.10 23.48
C GLN A 430 -23.56 16.20 24.43
N GLN A 431 -23.70 17.42 23.90
CA GLN A 431 -24.26 18.53 24.66
C GLN A 431 -25.80 18.44 24.73
N SER A 432 -26.36 18.41 25.95
CA SER A 432 -27.79 18.16 26.16
C SER A 432 -28.70 19.38 25.89
N GLY A 433 -28.17 20.60 25.78
CA GLY A 433 -28.96 21.80 25.51
C GLY A 433 -28.14 23.04 25.11
N ASP A 434 -28.83 24.14 24.83
CA ASP A 434 -28.20 25.43 24.51
C ASP A 434 -27.56 26.03 25.78
N GLY A 435 -26.23 26.12 25.80
CA GLY A 435 -25.51 26.67 26.95
C GLY A 435 -24.00 26.48 26.84
N ALA A 436 -23.32 26.58 27.98
CA ALA A 436 -21.87 26.40 28.05
C ALA A 436 -21.47 25.02 27.51
N PRO A 437 -20.38 24.92 26.73
CA PRO A 437 -19.96 23.66 26.14
C PRO A 437 -19.74 22.57 27.19
N PHE A 438 -20.19 21.36 26.88
CA PHE A 438 -19.96 20.22 27.76
C PHE A 438 -18.46 19.90 27.83
N THR A 439 -17.84 20.18 28.98
CA THR A 439 -16.39 20.09 29.19
C THR A 439 -16.11 19.23 30.40
N LEU A 440 -15.29 18.19 30.20
CA LEU A 440 -14.80 17.32 31.25
C LEU A 440 -13.55 17.93 31.88
N ARG A 441 -13.53 17.94 33.21
CA ARG A 441 -12.35 18.35 33.97
C ARG A 441 -11.98 17.24 34.96
N PRO A 442 -10.71 16.85 35.05
CA PRO A 442 -10.29 15.89 36.05
C PRO A 442 -10.49 16.47 37.45
N ASP A 443 -11.13 15.70 38.34
CA ASP A 443 -11.22 16.04 39.76
C ASP A 443 -9.92 15.72 40.48
N ALA A 444 -9.67 16.38 41.61
CA ALA A 444 -8.52 16.08 42.45
C ALA A 444 -8.67 14.67 43.04
N ALA A 445 -7.66 13.81 42.84
CA ALA A 445 -7.68 12.48 43.42
C ALA A 445 -7.48 12.56 44.94
N LYS A 446 -8.28 11.82 45.71
CA LYS A 446 -8.05 11.64 47.14
C LYS A 446 -6.95 10.58 47.33
N GLY A 447 -5.68 11.01 47.42
CA GLY A 447 -4.55 10.12 47.64
C GLY A 447 -3.44 10.29 46.61
N ASP A 448 -2.90 9.18 46.11
CA ASP A 448 -1.84 9.19 45.10
C ASP A 448 -2.34 9.82 43.80
N ILE A 449 -1.49 10.67 43.22
CA ILE A 449 -1.80 11.40 42.00
C ILE A 449 -1.79 10.39 40.84
N PRO A 450 -2.92 10.19 40.13
CA PRO A 450 -2.95 9.30 38.98
C PRO A 450 -2.02 9.81 37.88
N GLU A 451 -1.53 8.92 37.02
CA GLU A 451 -0.65 9.31 35.91
C GLU A 451 -1.39 10.17 34.87
N ALA A 452 -2.65 9.81 34.57
CA ALA A 452 -3.51 10.51 33.64
C ALA A 452 -4.96 10.56 34.13
N SER A 453 -5.76 11.38 33.46
CA SER A 453 -7.19 11.52 33.75
C SER A 453 -8.00 10.34 33.19
N ILE A 454 -7.60 9.83 32.03
CA ILE A 454 -8.14 8.63 31.40
C ILE A 454 -6.96 7.70 31.15
N ILE A 455 -6.96 6.54 31.79
CA ILE A 455 -5.96 5.48 31.61
C ILE A 455 -6.63 4.30 30.92
N VAL A 456 -6.01 3.81 29.86
CA VAL A 456 -6.45 2.61 29.12
C VAL A 456 -5.31 1.62 29.16
N ASP A 457 -5.46 0.55 29.93
CA ASP A 457 -4.49 -0.55 30.01
C ASP A 457 -5.01 -1.73 29.19
N GLY A 458 -4.54 -1.87 27.95
CA GLY A 458 -5.04 -2.81 26.95
C GLY A 458 -6.42 -2.45 26.40
N GLY A 459 -6.90 -3.21 25.41
CA GLY A 459 -8.20 -2.98 24.77
C GLY A 459 -8.20 -1.81 23.78
N ARG A 460 -9.38 -1.26 23.49
CA ARG A 460 -9.60 -0.19 22.52
C ARG A 460 -10.50 0.90 23.11
N LEU A 461 -10.07 2.16 23.01
CA LEU A 461 -10.91 3.30 23.37
C LEU A 461 -11.15 4.20 22.16
N ASN A 462 -12.40 4.38 21.77
CA ASN A 462 -12.82 5.37 20.78
C ASN A 462 -13.50 6.55 21.49
N LEU A 463 -12.89 7.73 21.47
CA LEU A 463 -13.45 8.97 22.02
C LEU A 463 -14.03 9.84 20.90
N ILE A 464 -15.27 10.28 21.06
CA ILE A 464 -15.98 11.10 20.09
C ILE A 464 -16.55 12.34 20.76
N GLY A 465 -16.25 13.53 20.24
CA GLY A 465 -16.86 14.78 20.70
C GLY A 465 -16.41 15.22 22.11
N ALA A 466 -15.37 14.61 22.66
CA ALA A 466 -14.92 14.91 24.02
C ALA A 466 -14.22 16.27 24.09
N ARG A 467 -14.60 17.10 25.06
CA ARG A 467 -13.85 18.29 25.48
C ARG A 467 -13.23 18.00 26.84
N VAL A 468 -11.91 17.84 26.91
CA VAL A 468 -11.20 17.53 28.14
C VAL A 468 -10.23 18.66 28.45
N GLN A 469 -10.39 19.27 29.62
CA GLN A 469 -9.62 20.43 30.05
C GLN A 469 -8.91 20.14 31.37
N ALA A 470 -7.58 20.24 31.39
CA ALA A 470 -6.79 20.19 32.60
C ALA A 470 -7.06 21.42 33.48
N SER A 471 -6.85 21.27 34.79
CA SER A 471 -7.04 22.41 35.71
C SER A 471 -6.06 23.55 35.41
N PRO A 472 -6.52 24.82 35.40
CA PRO A 472 -5.64 25.97 35.20
C PRO A 472 -4.70 26.20 36.40
N THR A 473 -5.08 25.76 37.60
CA THR A 473 -4.26 25.88 38.79
C THR A 473 -3.38 24.63 38.96
N ARG A 474 -2.09 24.86 39.23
CA ARG A 474 -1.14 23.79 39.59
C ARG A 474 -1.41 23.33 41.01
N SER A 475 -2.52 22.64 41.23
CA SER A 475 -2.68 21.81 42.43
C SER A 475 -1.79 20.58 42.28
N ARG A 476 -1.14 20.14 43.36
CA ARG A 476 -0.33 18.92 43.34
C ARG A 476 -1.18 17.67 43.06
N GLU A 477 -2.50 17.75 43.17
CA GLU A 477 -3.40 16.59 43.18
C GLU A 477 -4.01 16.22 41.81
N ILE A 478 -3.62 16.89 40.73
CA ILE A 478 -4.25 16.73 39.40
C ILE A 478 -3.25 16.13 38.41
N PRO A 479 -3.62 15.07 37.66
CA PRO A 479 -2.77 14.49 36.64
C PRO A 479 -2.39 15.51 35.57
N LEU A 480 -1.11 15.50 35.16
CA LEU A 480 -0.61 16.36 34.08
C LEU A 480 -1.03 15.86 32.69
N GLN A 481 -1.35 14.56 32.58
CA GLN A 481 -1.78 13.92 31.34
C GLN A 481 -3.30 13.78 31.32
N LEU A 482 -3.92 14.01 30.18
CA LEU A 482 -5.36 13.80 30.02
C LEU A 482 -5.65 12.35 29.63
N VAL A 483 -4.88 11.79 28.71
CA VAL A 483 -5.08 10.41 28.24
C VAL A 483 -3.74 9.67 28.22
N LEU A 484 -3.73 8.47 28.79
CA LEU A 484 -2.62 7.53 28.72
C LEU A 484 -3.14 6.16 28.27
N VAL A 485 -2.65 5.69 27.13
CA VAL A 485 -3.01 4.38 26.57
C VAL A 485 -1.78 3.49 26.58
N ARG A 486 -1.86 2.36 27.30
CA ARG A 486 -0.78 1.36 27.40
C ARG A 486 -1.23 0.09 26.71
N ASP A 487 -0.47 -0.37 25.72
CA ASP A 487 -0.72 -1.64 25.02
C ASP A 487 -2.12 -1.82 24.45
N GLY A 488 -2.81 -0.71 24.22
CA GLY A 488 -4.13 -0.66 23.62
C GLY A 488 -4.14 0.16 22.34
N GLU A 489 -5.35 0.29 21.80
CA GLU A 489 -5.66 1.11 20.65
C GLU A 489 -6.46 2.34 21.07
N PHE A 490 -6.19 3.46 20.39
CA PHE A 490 -6.82 4.73 20.72
C PHE A 490 -7.35 5.41 19.46
N THR A 491 -8.63 5.77 19.50
CA THR A 491 -9.23 6.64 18.49
C THR A 491 -9.76 7.90 19.15
N ALA A 492 -9.48 9.06 18.54
CA ALA A 492 -10.12 10.32 18.93
C ALA A 492 -10.68 11.03 17.70
N ARG A 493 -11.95 11.43 17.76
CA ARG A 493 -12.63 12.15 16.68
C ARG A 493 -13.41 13.33 17.23
N TYR A 494 -13.31 14.49 16.58
CA TYR A 494 -14.03 15.69 17.00
C TYR A 494 -13.74 16.07 18.46
N CYS A 495 -12.54 15.78 18.96
CA CYS A 495 -12.19 16.01 20.36
C CYS A 495 -11.40 17.32 20.54
N GLN A 496 -11.41 17.85 21.74
CA GLN A 496 -10.61 18.99 22.16
C GLN A 496 -9.92 18.67 23.48
N PHE A 497 -8.58 18.74 23.48
CA PHE A 497 -7.74 18.49 24.62
C PHE A 497 -6.98 19.76 25.00
N GLU A 498 -7.22 20.26 26.20
CA GLU A 498 -6.60 21.48 26.71
C GLU A 498 -5.75 21.18 27.94
N GLY A 499 -4.43 21.35 27.81
CA GLY A 499 -3.47 21.25 28.89
C GLY A 499 -3.40 22.51 29.74
N SER A 500 -2.80 22.38 30.92
CA SER A 500 -2.60 23.52 31.82
C SER A 500 -1.50 24.44 31.27
N PRO A 501 -1.73 25.76 31.16
CA PRO A 501 -0.72 26.69 30.68
C PRO A 501 0.48 26.81 31.63
N ALA A 502 0.28 26.50 32.91
CA ALA A 502 1.30 26.59 33.97
C ALA A 502 2.28 25.40 34.01
N VAL A 503 2.04 24.37 33.19
CA VAL A 503 2.84 23.14 33.19
C VAL A 503 3.66 23.08 31.91
N ASN A 504 4.98 23.11 32.06
CA ASN A 504 5.90 22.82 30.98
C ASN A 504 6.77 21.64 31.42
N ASP A 505 6.27 20.43 31.19
CA ASP A 505 7.01 19.19 31.38
C ASP A 505 7.33 18.61 29.99
N PRO A 506 8.58 18.68 29.52
CA PRO A 506 8.93 18.22 28.18
C PRO A 506 8.81 16.71 28.03
N ASP A 507 8.69 15.92 29.09
CA ASP A 507 8.68 14.46 29.02
C ASP A 507 7.29 13.84 29.15
N ARG A 508 6.29 14.65 29.54
CA ARG A 508 4.90 14.21 29.71
C ARG A 508 4.01 14.88 28.68
N ALA A 509 3.48 14.08 27.76
CA ALA A 509 2.53 14.58 26.79
C ALA A 509 1.10 14.68 27.36
N LEU A 510 0.28 15.54 26.75
CA LEU A 510 -1.13 15.68 27.07
C LEU A 510 -1.91 14.39 26.77
N VAL A 511 -1.63 13.77 25.62
CA VAL A 511 -2.07 12.44 25.24
C VAL A 511 -0.84 11.58 24.97
N GLU A 512 -0.75 10.43 25.64
CA GLU A 512 0.37 9.52 25.49
C GLU A 512 -0.10 8.11 25.12
N TRP A 513 0.45 7.58 24.03
CA TRP A 513 0.29 6.19 23.60
C TRP A 513 1.61 5.45 23.79
N ARG A 514 1.59 4.47 24.69
CA ARG A 514 2.77 3.78 25.20
C ARG A 514 2.71 2.28 24.89
N GLN A 515 3.88 1.70 24.67
CA GLN A 515 4.09 0.26 24.56
C GLN A 515 4.82 -0.27 25.78
N SER A 516 4.37 -1.37 26.37
CA SER A 516 5.19 -2.21 27.26
C SER A 516 6.19 -3.01 26.44
N LYS A 517 7.26 -3.46 27.09
CA LYS A 517 8.34 -4.19 26.43
C LYS A 517 7.90 -5.54 25.85
N ASP A 518 6.79 -6.08 26.35
CA ASP A 518 6.34 -7.45 26.06
C ASP A 518 5.18 -7.51 25.06
N ALA A 519 4.70 -6.35 24.57
CA ALA A 519 3.59 -6.31 23.64
C ALA A 519 3.98 -6.81 22.24
N VAL A 520 3.37 -7.93 21.82
CA VAL A 520 3.65 -8.60 20.54
C VAL A 520 2.73 -8.14 19.41
N SER A 521 1.54 -7.62 19.73
CA SER A 521 0.55 -7.22 18.72
C SER A 521 0.85 -5.85 18.11
N ARG A 522 0.62 -5.74 16.80
CA ARG A 522 0.59 -4.48 16.08
C ARG A 522 -0.67 -3.72 16.49
N THR A 523 -0.50 -2.65 17.24
CA THR A 523 -1.61 -1.76 17.63
C THR A 523 -1.60 -0.49 16.78
N PHE A 524 -2.76 0.18 16.76
CA PHE A 524 -3.03 1.32 15.91
C PHE A 524 -3.60 2.48 16.74
N THR A 525 -3.26 3.71 16.36
CA THR A 525 -3.88 4.93 16.91
C THR A 525 -4.34 5.84 15.79
N TYR A 526 -5.59 6.30 15.86
CA TYR A 526 -6.21 7.17 14.85
C TYR A 526 -6.77 8.43 15.51
N ILE A 527 -6.25 9.60 15.15
CA ILE A 527 -6.70 10.88 15.69
C ILE A 527 -7.15 11.75 14.52
N ALA A 528 -8.42 12.11 14.48
CA ALA A 528 -8.98 12.90 13.41
C ALA A 528 -9.82 14.07 13.91
N ASP A 529 -9.75 15.20 13.23
CA ASP A 529 -10.62 16.36 13.48
C ASP A 529 -10.55 16.86 14.94
N CYS A 530 -9.36 16.79 15.54
CA CYS A 530 -9.12 17.10 16.94
C CYS A 530 -8.33 18.41 17.12
N GLN A 531 -8.53 19.05 18.27
CA GLN A 531 -7.77 20.21 18.70
C GLN A 531 -6.98 19.88 19.97
N PHE A 532 -5.69 20.20 19.97
CA PHE A 532 -4.79 20.07 21.11
C PHE A 532 -4.15 21.42 21.42
N VAL A 533 -4.29 21.88 22.67
CA VAL A 533 -3.75 23.15 23.12
C VAL A 533 -3.03 22.95 24.46
N GLY A 534 -1.82 23.48 24.62
CA GLY A 534 -1.10 23.35 25.89
C GLY A 534 0.31 23.96 25.89
N SER A 535 1.04 23.72 26.97
CA SER A 535 2.44 24.17 27.12
C SER A 535 3.46 23.02 27.09
N GLN A 536 3.00 21.78 27.18
CA GLN A 536 3.80 20.54 27.15
C GLN A 536 3.67 19.85 25.77
N PRO A 537 4.41 18.75 25.49
CA PRO A 537 4.15 17.93 24.30
C PRO A 537 2.67 17.57 24.21
N LEU A 538 2.05 17.69 23.04
CA LEU A 538 0.61 17.47 22.92
C LEU A 538 0.27 16.00 22.70
N LEU A 539 1.05 15.34 21.85
CA LEU A 539 0.90 13.91 21.56
C LEU A 539 2.25 13.22 21.69
N ALA A 540 2.35 12.21 22.54
CA ALA A 540 3.47 11.28 22.56
C ALA A 540 3.03 9.89 22.08
N ALA A 541 3.83 9.26 21.22
CA ALA A 541 3.54 7.94 20.70
C ALA A 541 4.81 7.09 20.63
N ASP A 542 4.76 5.91 21.23
CA ASP A 542 5.68 4.81 20.91
C ASP A 542 5.21 4.19 19.59
N VAL A 543 5.93 4.47 18.49
CA VAL A 543 5.55 4.07 17.11
C VAL A 543 6.21 2.77 16.65
N ASP A 544 7.03 2.14 17.48
CA ASP A 544 7.70 0.90 17.14
C ASP A 544 6.72 -0.22 16.75
N ARG A 545 6.88 -0.76 15.53
CA ARG A 545 5.97 -1.76 14.92
C ARG A 545 4.49 -1.39 14.95
N ARG A 546 4.18 -0.10 15.00
CA ARG A 546 2.84 0.46 15.20
C ARG A 546 2.53 1.48 14.12
N LEU A 547 1.24 1.78 13.94
CA LEU A 547 0.79 2.83 13.03
C LEU A 547 0.06 3.92 13.81
N LEU A 548 0.61 5.13 13.76
CA LEU A 548 -0.03 6.36 14.21
C LEU A 548 -0.58 7.11 13.00
N VAL A 549 -1.87 7.41 12.97
CA VAL A 549 -2.47 8.24 11.94
C VAL A 549 -3.12 9.46 12.58
N VAL A 550 -2.73 10.64 12.11
CA VAL A 550 -3.22 11.93 12.59
C VAL A 550 -3.71 12.74 11.40
N ARG A 551 -5.01 13.02 11.36
CA ARG A 551 -5.67 13.71 10.24
C ARG A 551 -6.40 14.96 10.69
N ASN A 552 -6.29 16.02 9.92
CA ASN A 552 -7.09 17.23 10.11
C ASN A 552 -7.08 17.80 11.54
N CYS A 553 -5.92 17.79 12.20
CA CYS A 553 -5.80 18.20 13.60
C CYS A 553 -5.06 19.54 13.75
N LEU A 554 -5.43 20.28 14.80
CA LEU A 554 -4.71 21.46 15.27
C LEU A 554 -3.89 21.10 16.50
N PHE A 555 -2.58 21.24 16.41
CA PHE A 555 -1.65 21.16 17.53
C PHE A 555 -1.12 22.56 17.83
N ALA A 556 -1.42 23.12 19.00
CA ALA A 556 -0.90 24.42 19.41
C ALA A 556 -0.22 24.35 20.77
N SER A 557 1.11 24.35 20.77
CA SER A 557 1.94 24.19 21.97
C SER A 557 2.92 25.34 22.17
N HIS A 558 3.06 25.82 23.41
CA HIS A 558 4.23 26.63 23.79
C HIS A 558 5.53 25.81 23.90
N GLY A 559 5.41 24.48 24.05
CA GLY A 559 6.50 23.52 24.03
C GLY A 559 6.51 22.73 22.73
N ASP A 560 6.60 21.40 22.82
CA ASP A 560 6.64 20.52 21.66
C ASP A 560 5.23 20.21 21.12
N GLY A 561 5.11 19.98 19.81
CA GLY A 561 3.90 19.48 19.17
C GLY A 561 3.75 17.98 19.38
N LEU A 562 4.55 17.20 18.66
CA LEU A 562 4.52 15.73 18.66
C LEU A 562 5.84 15.15 19.19
N LEU A 563 5.75 14.11 20.01
CA LEU A 563 6.87 13.33 20.54
C LEU A 563 6.77 11.88 20.05
N LEU A 564 7.63 11.48 19.12
CA LEU A 564 7.68 10.12 18.61
C LEU A 564 8.82 9.34 19.26
N ARG A 565 8.52 8.15 19.74
CA ARG A 565 9.45 7.27 20.44
C ARG A 565 9.58 5.95 19.70
N SER A 566 10.80 5.45 19.60
CA SER A 566 11.08 4.09 19.15
C SER A 566 11.96 3.42 20.18
N ARG A 567 11.69 2.16 20.53
CA ARG A 567 12.39 1.43 21.60
C ARG A 567 13.17 0.22 21.09
N VAL A 568 13.26 0.05 19.78
CA VAL A 568 13.79 -1.17 19.15
C VAL A 568 15.18 -1.50 19.70
N GLY A 569 15.31 -2.68 20.32
CA GLY A 569 16.61 -3.29 20.61
C GLY A 569 17.34 -3.72 19.34
N ALA A 570 18.61 -4.14 19.44
CA ALA A 570 19.47 -4.45 18.29
C ALA A 570 19.02 -5.61 17.36
N ALA A 571 17.85 -6.21 17.57
CA ALA A 571 17.36 -7.30 16.73
C ALA A 571 16.91 -6.77 15.35
N PRO A 572 17.30 -7.42 14.24
CA PRO A 572 16.82 -7.07 12.91
C PRO A 572 15.31 -7.25 12.87
N VAL A 573 14.61 -6.20 12.44
CA VAL A 573 13.17 -6.21 12.26
C VAL A 573 12.90 -6.33 10.77
N ASP A 574 12.09 -7.30 10.37
CA ASP A 574 11.58 -7.41 9.01
C ASP A 574 10.85 -6.10 8.63
N ARG A 575 11.05 -5.60 7.39
CA ARG A 575 10.46 -4.33 6.89
C ARG A 575 8.95 -4.26 7.12
N ALA A 576 8.26 -5.40 7.13
CA ALA A 576 6.83 -5.51 7.45
C ALA A 576 6.43 -4.98 8.85
N HIS A 577 7.41 -4.80 9.75
CA HIS A 577 7.23 -4.38 11.14
C HIS A 577 7.91 -3.03 11.43
N GLU A 578 8.16 -2.20 10.42
CA GLU A 578 8.58 -0.81 10.66
C GLU A 578 7.46 -0.01 11.37
N GLY A 579 7.87 0.90 12.25
CA GLY A 579 6.96 1.87 12.85
C GLY A 579 6.59 2.96 11.85
N GLU A 580 5.32 3.37 11.81
CA GLU A 580 4.85 4.38 10.86
C GLU A 580 4.01 5.46 11.55
N ALA A 581 4.24 6.73 11.18
CA ALA A 581 3.33 7.82 11.48
C ALA A 581 2.89 8.57 10.21
N GLU A 582 1.58 8.65 10.01
CA GLU A 582 0.95 9.41 8.94
C GLU A 582 0.36 10.71 9.49
N LEU A 583 0.79 11.84 8.93
CA LEU A 583 0.31 13.18 9.26
C LEU A 583 -0.35 13.78 8.02
N GLU A 584 -1.65 14.00 8.05
CA GLU A 584 -2.38 14.53 6.90
C GLU A 584 -3.22 15.75 7.30
N HIS A 585 -3.11 16.86 6.55
CA HIS A 585 -3.92 18.06 6.79
C HIS A 585 -3.82 18.60 8.24
N ASN A 586 -2.65 18.49 8.88
CA ASN A 586 -2.47 18.99 10.24
C ASN A 586 -1.88 20.40 10.25
N THR A 587 -2.28 21.23 11.20
CA THR A 587 -1.59 22.49 11.50
C THR A 587 -0.90 22.36 12.85
N VAL A 588 0.43 22.46 12.85
CA VAL A 588 1.28 22.37 14.04
C VAL A 588 1.89 23.73 14.33
N LEU A 589 1.41 24.36 15.40
CA LEU A 589 1.97 25.56 16.01
C LEU A 589 2.81 25.15 17.22
N PHE A 590 4.11 25.44 17.21
CA PHE A 590 5.06 24.96 18.21
C PHE A 590 5.98 26.06 18.74
N GLY A 591 6.22 26.10 20.05
CA GLY A 591 7.19 27.01 20.66
C GLY A 591 8.56 26.35 20.91
N GLY A 592 8.58 25.04 21.13
CA GLY A 592 9.78 24.20 21.24
C GLY A 592 10.06 23.51 19.92
N ASN A 593 9.59 22.27 19.78
CA ASN A 593 9.80 21.47 18.57
C ASN A 593 8.46 21.08 17.91
N ALA A 594 8.36 21.13 16.58
CA ALA A 594 7.15 20.62 15.93
C ALA A 594 7.06 19.09 16.10
N LEU A 595 8.17 18.41 15.82
CA LEU A 595 8.39 17.00 16.08
C LEU A 595 9.66 16.79 16.90
N ARG A 596 9.57 15.92 17.91
CA ARG A 596 10.72 15.45 18.69
C ARG A 596 10.80 13.93 18.62
N PHE A 597 11.99 13.41 18.33
CA PHE A 597 12.28 11.98 18.40
C PHE A 597 13.07 11.62 19.65
N ALA A 598 12.72 10.51 20.28
CA ALA A 598 13.44 9.96 21.41
C ALA A 598 13.56 8.43 21.34
N GLY A 599 14.56 7.88 22.02
CA GLY A 599 14.72 6.42 22.21
C GLY A 599 15.46 5.66 21.12
N LEU A 600 15.97 6.32 20.07
CA LEU A 600 16.71 5.63 19.00
C LEU A 600 18.09 5.15 19.49
N ALA A 601 18.33 3.85 19.43
CA ALA A 601 19.63 3.26 19.71
C ALA A 601 20.57 3.37 18.49
N ALA A 602 21.84 3.74 18.73
CA ALA A 602 22.85 3.79 17.68
C ALA A 602 23.22 2.39 17.15
N GLY A 603 23.58 2.28 15.86
CA GLY A 603 24.17 1.06 15.27
C GLY A 603 23.30 0.24 14.32
N ARG A 604 22.08 0.69 13.99
CA ARG A 604 21.18 0.01 13.04
C ARG A 604 21.34 0.56 11.61
N ARG A 605 21.20 -0.30 10.60
CA ARG A 605 21.29 0.07 9.17
C ARG A 605 19.95 0.46 8.54
N ASP A 606 18.84 -0.07 9.04
CA ASP A 606 17.49 0.15 8.51
C ASP A 606 16.68 1.13 9.36
N PRO A 607 15.75 1.91 8.75
CA PRO A 607 14.92 2.85 9.47
C PRO A 607 14.00 2.15 10.46
N ALA A 608 13.99 2.64 11.69
CA ALA A 608 13.11 2.14 12.74
C ALA A 608 11.71 2.76 12.65
N VAL A 609 11.62 3.97 12.10
CA VAL A 609 10.38 4.76 12.01
C VAL A 609 10.32 5.49 10.69
N ARG A 610 9.18 5.40 10.02
CA ARG A 610 8.83 6.18 8.84
C ARG A 610 7.78 7.23 9.19
N VAL A 611 7.94 8.45 8.70
CA VAL A 611 6.93 9.51 8.83
C VAL A 611 6.55 10.02 7.46
N VAL A 612 5.26 9.96 7.18
CA VAL A 612 4.68 10.51 5.96
C VAL A 612 3.84 11.72 6.33
N SER A 613 4.20 12.88 5.82
CA SER A 613 3.46 14.13 6.05
C SER A 613 2.89 14.69 4.75
N THR A 614 1.57 14.84 4.67
CA THR A 614 0.89 15.32 3.47
C THR A 614 0.02 16.54 3.79
N ALA A 615 0.21 17.62 3.02
CA ALA A 615 -0.56 18.84 3.14
C ALA A 615 -0.61 19.37 4.58
N CYS A 616 0.47 19.25 5.36
CA CYS A 616 0.56 19.79 6.72
C CYS A 616 1.09 21.23 6.70
N VAL A 617 0.76 22.01 7.73
CA VAL A 617 1.33 23.34 8.00
C VAL A 617 2.13 23.29 9.29
N PHE A 618 3.37 23.78 9.22
CA PHE A 618 4.25 23.95 10.37
C PHE A 618 4.55 25.44 10.54
N ALA A 619 4.29 25.97 11.74
CA ALA A 619 4.63 27.35 12.08
C ALA A 619 5.02 27.48 13.56
N PRO A 620 5.94 28.41 13.91
CA PRO A 620 6.19 28.74 15.30
C PRO A 620 4.91 29.27 15.95
N ALA A 621 4.67 28.88 17.20
CA ALA A 621 3.56 29.40 17.96
C ALA A 621 3.81 30.87 18.39
N PRO A 622 2.77 31.72 18.50
CA PRO A 622 2.96 33.09 18.94
C PRO A 622 3.51 33.14 20.38
N GLY A 623 4.64 33.84 20.58
CA GLY A 623 5.27 33.99 21.88
C GLY A 623 6.77 34.31 21.83
N PRO A 624 7.44 34.43 22.98
CA PRO A 624 8.87 34.75 23.06
C PRO A 624 9.80 33.62 22.57
N THR A 625 9.28 32.39 22.43
CA THR A 625 10.06 31.20 22.05
C THR A 625 10.18 30.99 20.54
N ILE A 626 9.66 31.90 19.72
CA ILE A 626 9.71 31.79 18.25
C ILE A 626 11.15 31.61 17.74
N GLU A 627 12.14 32.27 18.36
CA GLU A 627 13.54 32.18 17.93
C GLU A 627 14.19 30.82 18.23
N THR A 628 13.64 30.07 19.18
CA THR A 628 14.12 28.73 19.55
C THR A 628 13.35 27.61 18.87
N ALA A 629 12.24 27.93 18.21
CA ALA A 629 11.36 26.97 17.56
C ALA A 629 12.13 26.18 16.48
N THR A 630 12.12 24.85 16.60
CA THR A 630 12.79 23.94 15.66
C THR A 630 11.76 22.99 15.06
N LEU A 631 11.78 22.78 13.74
CA LEU A 631 10.82 21.86 13.12
C LEU A 631 11.01 20.42 13.63
N LEU A 632 12.25 19.93 13.61
CA LEU A 632 12.59 18.56 14.01
C LEU A 632 13.74 18.53 15.04
N LYS A 633 13.49 17.94 16.20
CA LYS A 633 14.55 17.56 17.15
C LYS A 633 14.75 16.05 17.12
N HIS A 634 15.99 15.61 16.92
CA HIS A 634 16.32 14.19 16.81
C HIS A 634 17.57 13.83 17.63
N PRO A 635 17.80 12.54 17.94
CA PRO A 635 19.06 12.10 18.51
C PRO A 635 20.24 12.23 17.53
N GLU A 636 21.45 12.45 18.04
CA GLU A 636 22.69 12.53 17.24
C GLU A 636 22.94 11.28 16.39
N ALA A 637 22.50 10.11 16.86
CA ALA A 637 22.62 8.85 16.13
C ALA A 637 21.94 8.89 14.74
N MET A 638 20.96 9.79 14.54
CA MET A 638 20.27 9.97 13.27
C MET A 638 21.14 10.67 12.22
N ASP A 639 22.10 11.53 12.62
CA ASP A 639 23.03 12.14 11.65
C ASP A 639 24.02 11.11 11.07
N ALA A 640 24.19 9.97 11.74
CA ALA A 640 25.14 8.91 11.37
C ALA A 640 24.52 7.73 10.61
N GLY A 641 23.19 7.69 10.41
CA GLY A 641 22.55 6.57 9.73
C GLY A 641 21.06 6.74 9.44
N ASN A 642 20.53 5.84 8.60
CA ASN A 642 19.14 5.81 8.14
C ASN A 642 18.18 5.28 9.22
N LEU A 643 18.22 5.81 10.45
CA LEU A 643 17.33 5.35 11.53
C LEU A 643 15.88 5.81 11.36
N PHE A 644 15.65 6.75 10.45
CA PHE A 644 14.38 7.40 10.25
C PHE A 644 14.21 7.80 8.80
N ASP A 645 12.98 7.66 8.31
CA ASP A 645 12.62 7.93 6.93
C ASP A 645 11.50 8.97 6.85
N TRP A 646 11.82 10.19 6.42
CA TRP A 646 10.85 11.27 6.24
C TRP A 646 10.38 11.33 4.80
N TRP A 647 9.07 11.45 4.61
CA TRP A 647 8.47 11.73 3.32
C TRP A 647 7.44 12.83 3.47
N GLU A 648 7.50 13.82 2.60
CA GLU A 648 6.49 14.87 2.55
C GLU A 648 5.93 15.13 1.17
N LYS A 649 4.68 15.61 1.17
CA LYS A 649 4.00 16.08 -0.03
C LYS A 649 3.20 17.33 0.27
N ARG A 650 3.54 18.44 -0.40
CA ARG A 650 2.82 19.72 -0.33
C ARG A 650 2.72 20.28 1.09
N ASN A 651 3.74 20.12 1.91
CA ASN A 651 3.79 20.71 3.24
C ASN A 651 4.14 22.20 3.19
N GLY A 652 3.55 22.97 4.09
CA GLY A 652 3.79 24.40 4.26
C GLY A 652 4.65 24.70 5.47
N TYR A 653 5.63 25.57 5.28
CA TYR A 653 6.55 26.03 6.31
C TYR A 653 6.48 27.55 6.42
N ALA A 654 6.09 28.04 7.59
CA ALA A 654 6.10 29.48 7.84
C ALA A 654 7.52 30.04 7.73
N ALA A 655 7.65 31.23 7.13
CA ALA A 655 8.94 31.90 6.94
C ALA A 655 9.64 32.27 8.26
N SER A 656 8.91 32.25 9.38
CA SER A 656 9.46 32.49 10.71
C SER A 656 10.21 31.29 11.29
N ILE A 657 10.16 30.11 10.66
CA ILE A 657 10.99 28.96 11.07
C ILE A 657 12.44 29.24 10.68
N LYS A 658 13.29 29.43 11.69
CA LYS A 658 14.73 29.66 11.50
C LYS A 658 15.57 28.39 11.64
N ARG A 659 15.00 27.31 12.18
CA ARG A 659 15.68 26.03 12.40
C ARG A 659 14.77 24.87 11.97
N TYR A 660 15.28 24.05 11.07
CA TYR A 660 14.57 22.90 10.52
C TYR A 660 14.96 21.60 11.24
N ARG A 661 16.21 21.44 11.66
CA ARG A 661 16.68 20.26 12.37
C ARG A 661 17.69 20.56 13.47
N ALA A 662 17.64 19.84 14.58
CA ALA A 662 18.62 19.92 15.66
C ALA A 662 18.85 18.57 16.34
N ALA A 663 20.12 18.16 16.45
CA ALA A 663 20.54 16.96 17.16
C ALA A 663 20.78 17.18 18.67
N LYS A 664 21.17 18.41 19.04
CA LYS A 664 21.47 18.82 20.43
C LYS A 664 20.36 19.73 20.99
N GLU A 665 20.30 19.82 22.32
CA GLU A 665 19.41 20.76 23.04
C GLU A 665 19.55 22.20 22.50
N PRO A 666 18.48 23.01 22.55
CA PRO A 666 18.45 24.33 21.94
C PRO A 666 19.41 25.27 22.68
N GLY A 667 20.62 25.39 22.15
CA GLY A 667 21.65 26.30 22.61
C GLY A 667 22.71 26.52 21.53
N GLY A 668 22.49 27.51 20.65
CA GLY A 668 23.55 28.06 19.78
C GLY A 668 23.59 27.64 18.31
N GLY A 669 22.55 27.04 17.75
CA GLY A 669 22.51 26.75 16.30
C GLY A 669 22.31 28.01 15.46
N SER A 670 23.10 28.16 14.38
CA SER A 670 22.89 29.18 13.35
C SER A 670 21.53 28.99 12.66
N GLU A 671 21.03 30.06 12.04
CA GLU A 671 19.87 29.98 11.16
C GLU A 671 20.13 28.99 10.02
N GLN A 672 19.14 28.17 9.72
CA GLN A 672 19.20 27.15 8.68
C GLN A 672 18.38 27.60 7.47
N SER A 673 18.83 27.17 6.30
CA SER A 673 18.10 27.34 5.05
C SER A 673 17.26 26.09 4.77
N PHE A 674 16.02 26.26 4.29
CA PHE A 674 15.17 25.10 3.98
C PHE A 674 15.84 24.17 2.95
N ASN A 675 16.36 24.74 1.84
CA ASN A 675 16.96 23.92 0.78
C ASN A 675 18.32 23.33 1.18
N GLY A 676 19.16 24.09 1.89
CA GLY A 676 20.51 23.65 2.26
C GLY A 676 20.54 22.68 3.44
N ASP A 677 19.53 22.73 4.32
CA ASP A 677 19.54 21.94 5.55
C ASP A 677 18.43 20.88 5.62
N TRP A 678 17.23 21.17 5.12
CA TRP A 678 16.10 20.22 5.14
C TRP A 678 16.10 19.34 3.88
N VAL A 679 16.04 19.96 2.70
CA VAL A 679 16.00 19.24 1.42
C VAL A 679 17.29 18.49 1.15
N ALA A 680 18.44 19.06 1.51
CA ALA A 680 19.72 18.37 1.35
C ALA A 680 19.86 17.15 2.28
N PHE A 681 19.20 17.17 3.44
CA PHE A 681 19.25 16.08 4.41
C PHE A 681 18.36 14.90 3.99
N TRP A 682 17.11 15.17 3.62
CA TRP A 682 16.17 14.12 3.20
C TRP A 682 16.30 13.70 1.74
N GLY A 683 16.86 14.57 0.90
CA GLY A 683 16.84 14.40 -0.54
C GLY A 683 15.61 15.05 -1.20
N ARG A 684 15.78 15.47 -2.45
CA ARG A 684 14.72 16.14 -3.22
C ARG A 684 13.52 15.25 -3.54
N ASP A 685 13.72 13.95 -3.54
CA ASP A 685 12.66 12.99 -3.82
C ASP A 685 11.73 12.77 -2.64
N HIS A 686 12.24 12.98 -1.42
CA HIS A 686 11.51 12.89 -0.16
C HIS A 686 10.73 14.17 0.17
N VAL A 687 11.16 15.31 -0.38
CA VAL A 687 10.53 16.63 -0.15
C VAL A 687 9.76 17.08 -1.40
N ASP A 688 8.52 16.61 -1.56
CA ASP A 688 7.73 16.85 -2.76
C ASP A 688 6.86 18.12 -2.67
N GLY A 689 7.21 19.14 -3.47
CA GLY A 689 6.45 20.38 -3.61
C GLY A 689 6.28 21.19 -2.31
N PRO A 690 7.35 21.45 -1.54
CA PRO A 690 7.26 22.22 -0.30
C PRO A 690 6.80 23.66 -0.57
N ILE A 691 5.97 24.20 0.30
CA ILE A 691 5.45 25.57 0.24
C ILE A 691 6.19 26.40 1.29
N THR A 692 7.10 27.25 0.83
CA THR A 692 7.99 28.05 1.68
C THR A 692 7.95 29.53 1.31
N GLY A 693 8.68 30.35 2.04
CA GLY A 693 8.82 31.78 1.78
C GLY A 693 7.76 32.65 2.46
N PRO A 694 7.89 33.99 2.37
CA PRO A 694 7.08 34.94 3.14
C PRO A 694 5.57 34.84 2.91
N ASN A 695 5.16 34.45 1.70
CA ASN A 695 3.76 34.27 1.31
C ASN A 695 3.37 32.78 1.18
N GLY A 696 4.22 31.87 1.66
CA GLY A 696 3.94 30.43 1.59
C GLY A 696 2.80 30.06 2.54
N VAL A 697 2.99 30.34 3.82
CA VAL A 697 2.02 30.10 4.90
C VAL A 697 1.75 31.41 5.62
N LEU A 698 0.53 31.93 5.46
CA LEU A 698 0.02 33.08 6.21
C LEU A 698 -1.36 32.72 6.73
N THR A 699 -1.62 32.99 8.01
CA THR A 699 -2.95 32.87 8.59
C THR A 699 -3.80 34.08 8.19
N SER A 700 -5.11 33.88 8.08
CA SER A 700 -6.09 34.93 7.77
C SER A 700 -6.24 35.95 8.90
N THR A 701 -5.91 35.54 10.13
CA THR A 701 -5.90 36.38 11.32
C THR A 701 -4.53 36.35 11.97
N ILE A 702 -4.12 37.45 12.60
CA ILE A 702 -2.85 37.51 13.35
C ILE A 702 -3.03 36.71 14.64
N LEU A 703 -2.21 35.67 14.81
CA LEU A 703 -2.22 34.86 16.02
C LEU A 703 -1.53 35.61 17.15
N THR A 704 -2.28 36.02 18.17
CA THR A 704 -1.73 36.79 19.31
C THR A 704 -1.42 35.93 20.52
N SER A 705 -2.16 34.84 20.73
CA SER A 705 -2.00 33.93 21.87
C SER A 705 -2.53 32.55 21.54
N ILE A 706 -1.84 31.50 22.02
CA ILE A 706 -2.27 30.11 21.90
C ILE A 706 -3.56 29.85 22.69
N ALA A 707 -3.72 30.49 23.84
CA ALA A 707 -4.84 30.24 24.76
C ALA A 707 -6.23 30.55 24.17
N ASN A 708 -6.28 31.41 23.14
CA ASN A 708 -7.53 31.82 22.49
C ASN A 708 -7.67 31.23 21.08
N LEU A 709 -6.85 30.25 20.71
CA LEU A 709 -6.91 29.67 19.38
C LEU A 709 -8.16 28.83 19.19
N SER A 710 -8.80 29.05 18.06
CA SER A 710 -9.84 28.20 17.51
C SER A 710 -9.42 27.75 16.11
N PRO A 711 -9.97 26.63 15.58
CA PRO A 711 -9.67 26.19 14.23
C PRO A 711 -9.80 27.30 13.16
N PRO A 712 -10.86 28.15 13.15
CA PRO A 712 -10.94 29.27 12.21
C PRO A 712 -9.80 30.29 12.31
N SER A 713 -9.18 30.45 13.48
CA SER A 713 -8.09 31.42 13.69
C SER A 713 -6.85 31.06 12.86
N VAL A 714 -6.63 29.76 12.64
CA VAL A 714 -5.49 29.23 11.89
C VAL A 714 -5.79 28.98 10.41
N ALA A 715 -7.00 29.34 9.94
CA ALA A 715 -7.33 29.30 8.52
C ALA A 715 -6.32 30.12 7.72
N LEU A 716 -5.82 29.57 6.62
CA LEU A 716 -4.84 30.24 5.77
C LEU A 716 -5.48 31.43 5.02
N SER A 717 -4.72 32.51 4.87
CA SER A 717 -5.10 33.64 4.02
C SER A 717 -5.19 33.19 2.56
N ARG A 718 -6.24 33.58 1.86
CA ARG A 718 -6.42 33.29 0.42
C ARG A 718 -5.29 33.83 -0.46
N SER A 719 -4.51 34.80 0.05
CA SER A 719 -3.37 35.39 -0.66
C SER A 719 -2.09 34.55 -0.58
N CYS A 720 -2.03 33.52 0.27
CA CYS A 720 -0.84 32.70 0.43
C CYS A 720 -0.90 31.45 -0.47
N ALA A 721 0.26 30.94 -0.85
CA ALA A 721 0.35 29.76 -1.71
C ALA A 721 -0.28 28.51 -1.07
N GLY A 722 -0.23 28.41 0.26
CA GLY A 722 -0.83 27.31 1.01
C GLY A 722 -2.36 27.22 0.91
N ALA A 723 -3.06 28.31 0.59
CA ALA A 723 -4.53 28.30 0.50
C ALA A 723 -5.10 27.45 -0.65
N ALA A 724 -4.28 27.10 -1.63
CA ALA A 724 -4.60 26.17 -2.72
C ALA A 724 -3.44 25.16 -2.94
N GLY A 725 -2.67 24.91 -1.88
CA GLY A 725 -1.41 24.18 -1.95
C GLY A 725 -1.55 22.66 -1.95
N ALA A 726 -2.71 22.14 -1.53
CA ALA A 726 -2.92 20.71 -1.37
C ALA A 726 -3.02 20.00 -2.73
N PRO A 727 -2.82 18.66 -2.80
CA PRO A 727 -2.87 17.92 -4.06
C PRO A 727 -4.21 18.03 -4.80
N ASP A 728 -5.31 18.28 -4.08
CA ASP A 728 -6.67 18.48 -4.60
C ASP A 728 -6.98 19.97 -4.89
N GLY A 729 -5.99 20.86 -4.76
CA GLY A 729 -6.15 22.30 -4.92
C GLY A 729 -6.81 23.01 -3.74
N THR A 730 -7.07 22.31 -2.63
CA THR A 730 -7.59 22.91 -1.39
C THR A 730 -6.47 23.52 -0.53
N ALA A 731 -6.85 24.13 0.59
CA ALA A 731 -5.88 24.64 1.55
C ALA A 731 -5.12 23.49 2.22
N ILE A 732 -3.81 23.66 2.38
CA ILE A 732 -3.00 22.81 3.25
C ILE A 732 -3.24 23.16 4.72
N GLY A 733 -2.83 22.26 5.61
CA GLY A 733 -3.09 22.33 7.03
C GLY A 733 -4.51 21.91 7.36
N ILE A 734 -4.94 22.31 8.55
CA ILE A 734 -6.27 22.01 9.07
C ILE A 734 -7.39 22.61 8.21
N ARG A 735 -8.36 21.77 7.90
CA ARG A 735 -9.68 22.12 7.38
C ARG A 735 -10.55 22.51 8.57
N THR A 736 -10.83 23.80 8.70
CA THR A 736 -11.43 24.37 9.90
C THR A 736 -12.86 23.91 10.16
N ASP A 737 -13.55 23.48 9.10
CA ASP A 737 -14.89 22.94 9.17
C ASP A 737 -14.84 21.51 9.72
N GLY A 738 -15.39 21.32 10.92
CA GLY A 738 -15.50 20.00 11.54
C GLY A 738 -14.45 19.67 12.59
N VAL A 739 -13.53 20.57 12.95
CA VAL A 739 -12.56 20.29 14.02
C VAL A 739 -13.10 20.64 15.41
N GLY A 740 -12.91 19.71 16.35
CA GLY A 740 -13.45 19.78 17.70
C GLY A 740 -14.92 19.33 17.77
N PRO A 741 -15.55 19.38 18.96
CA PRO A 741 -16.89 18.82 19.09
C PRO A 741 -17.90 19.54 18.23
N LEU A 742 -18.66 18.76 17.45
CA LEU A 742 -19.69 19.27 16.55
C LEU A 742 -20.73 20.03 17.35
N ALA A 743 -20.96 21.29 17.01
CA ALA A 743 -22.08 22.03 17.55
C ALA A 743 -23.35 21.29 17.13
N ARG A 744 -24.22 20.98 18.10
CA ARG A 744 -25.52 20.36 17.79
C ARG A 744 -26.21 21.25 16.76
N PRO A 745 -26.71 20.70 15.64
CA PRO A 745 -27.49 21.49 14.71
C PRO A 745 -28.61 22.12 15.52
N LYS A 746 -28.69 23.47 15.50
CA LYS A 746 -29.74 24.20 16.22
C LYS A 746 -31.04 23.54 15.80
N SER A 747 -31.67 22.82 16.74
CA SER A 747 -32.96 22.21 16.50
C SER A 747 -33.86 23.36 16.06
N THR A 748 -34.22 23.39 14.78
CA THR A 748 -35.25 24.29 14.30
C THR A 748 -36.49 23.82 15.02
N ALA A 749 -36.76 24.42 16.19
CA ALA A 749 -37.92 24.13 16.98
C ALA A 749 -39.10 24.08 16.01
N PRO A 750 -39.89 22.99 16.00
CA PRO A 750 -41.01 22.87 15.08
C PRO A 750 -41.81 24.16 15.23
N ARG A 751 -41.78 24.97 14.16
CA ARG A 751 -42.38 26.30 14.13
C ARG A 751 -43.81 26.06 14.57
N ALA A 752 -44.16 26.52 15.77
CA ALA A 752 -45.45 26.24 16.39
C ALA A 752 -46.50 26.42 15.31
N ALA A 753 -47.19 25.33 14.95
CA ALA A 753 -48.16 25.35 13.87
C ALA A 753 -49.20 26.39 14.27
N GLY A 754 -49.08 27.58 13.68
CA GLY A 754 -50.09 28.61 13.79
C GLY A 754 -51.38 27.95 13.37
N THR A 755 -52.38 28.00 14.24
CA THR A 755 -53.72 27.51 13.99
C THR A 755 -54.12 27.88 12.55
N PRO A 756 -54.46 26.89 11.70
CA PRO A 756 -54.75 27.16 10.30
C PRO A 756 -55.96 28.09 10.23
N LYS A 757 -55.77 29.30 9.69
CA LYS A 757 -56.89 30.12 9.23
C LYS A 757 -57.59 29.37 8.10
N PRO A 758 -58.93 29.25 8.11
CA PRO A 758 -59.66 28.60 7.04
C PRO A 758 -59.55 29.46 5.78
N ASN A 759 -58.75 29.00 4.81
CA ASN A 759 -58.72 29.57 3.47
C ASN A 759 -59.64 28.79 2.54
N ALA A 760 -60.40 29.57 1.77
CA ALA A 760 -61.40 29.21 0.79
C ALA A 760 -60.89 28.20 -0.28
N PRO A 761 -61.81 27.45 -0.92
CA PRO A 761 -61.46 26.42 -1.89
C PRO A 761 -61.03 27.03 -3.22
N GLY A 762 -59.87 26.61 -3.73
CA GLY A 762 -59.54 26.75 -5.15
C GLY A 762 -58.06 26.99 -5.43
N ALA A 763 -57.38 25.92 -5.87
CA ALA A 763 -56.47 25.90 -7.03
C ALA A 763 -55.45 24.75 -6.89
N THR A 764 -55.54 23.79 -7.80
CA THR A 764 -54.62 22.67 -7.97
C THR A 764 -53.28 23.16 -8.54
N PRO A 765 -52.11 22.81 -7.97
CA PRO A 765 -50.82 23.11 -8.58
C PRO A 765 -50.39 22.00 -9.57
N PRO A 766 -49.62 22.33 -10.63
CA PRO A 766 -49.19 21.37 -11.64
C PRO A 766 -47.95 20.58 -11.19
N VAL A 767 -47.95 19.29 -11.54
CA VAL A 767 -46.82 18.37 -11.38
C VAL A 767 -45.69 18.75 -12.35
N LYS A 768 -44.53 19.14 -11.84
CA LYS A 768 -43.29 19.22 -12.64
C LYS A 768 -42.49 17.93 -12.45
N ARG A 769 -42.35 17.17 -13.54
CA ARG A 769 -41.34 16.11 -13.71
C ARG A 769 -39.97 16.77 -13.95
N THR A 770 -38.99 16.46 -13.12
CA THR A 770 -37.57 16.67 -13.43
C THR A 770 -37.00 15.36 -13.96
N GLY A 771 -36.69 15.34 -15.26
CA GLY A 771 -35.82 14.32 -15.84
C GLY A 771 -34.36 14.67 -15.53
N ILE A 772 -33.57 13.65 -15.22
CA ILE A 772 -32.11 13.69 -15.12
C ILE A 772 -31.61 12.97 -16.36
N ASP A 773 -30.88 13.68 -17.22
CA ASP A 773 -30.10 13.10 -18.33
C ASP A 773 -28.65 12.88 -17.86
N PHE A 774 -28.07 11.77 -18.32
CA PHE A 774 -26.73 11.26 -17.98
C PHE A 774 -25.58 12.14 -18.48
#